data_AF-A0A7G1HVT4-F1
#
_entry.id   AF-A0A7G1HVT4-F1
#
_cell.length_a   1.000
_cell.length_b   1.000
_cell.length_c   1.000
_cell.angle_alpha   90.00
_cell.angle_beta   90.00
_cell.angle_gamma   90.00
#
_symmetry.space_group_name_H-M   'P 1'
#
loop_
_entity.id
_entity.type
_entity.pdbx_description
1 polymer ?
#
loop_
_entity_poly.entity_id
_entity_poly.type
_entity_poly.pdbx_seq_one_letter_code
_entity_poly.pdbx_strand_id
1 'polypeptide(L)'
;MKCNLFKHGTGLLLASLFSLTTSAQLVQHERLLSFEAPEVPSFISSENSQLSITTEHYKDGAQALNWKFEPGSILSIRKDLQFEPKDPTGKDTYLSGFVVWIYNKKATDKSLNFEFLKDGKICSHFPMGLNFTGWRAAWVCYERDMQGTPEIGMNEIRIVAPDETGELCIDHLLTAAKMDHRYQTADIQVPFVNAATTSHWLVVYKNSKIRPDIALEATVTPQQKKEIALLESRLREIIYQPSQLTDKTMQSIRKAYARYGITYNNRGEVKGMPLFFGRAVEAYERIVPNYNPNIFNDNHMELKEYFNLMNKIAIAYNNATEEKDKLELEKMFLAMYDHVTDQGVAYGSCLGNFTHYGYSFRGYYTSYFLMKDVLRKAGKLDDAEKGMRWYSIANEVFIKPDVWGLDMDSFNTTTTGRIASILMMEDSPEKVQYLKAFSRWINNGCLPADGLLGSFKPDGGAFHHCNNYPAYAVGGLDGATNMIYLLSRTSFAVSELGHNTVKNVLLAMRFYCNKLDFPWSMSGRHPDGKGKLVPMHYAMMALAGTPDKSQTIDKEMGNAYLRLVTNVKENEIDNPEYIPFVPSSREQAMKEKLQAENCIAEGNPQGNWNLGYGCTNIQRRDNWSAVARGHSRYFWASEHYRGVNIYGRYLAHGSLQLLTARNKYDDVSSKTSGWVEEGFDWGRIPGATAIHLPIEQLKAVVLNVDKYSGYEEMLYSDEAFAGGITQEKKNGAFGMKLHEHDKYNGSLRARKSYHFFDNKIICLGSDIENINNDYDTETTVFQLALLNKQDKSYWNNPIIGKNYWIDHINTGYYIPTIKGYDTAILETHYNQQSMSNEGKPTTGDWISLTISHGKAPQGRAYQYVILPQTSKETMEQFIKKPTYKVLQQNSKAHIVQDLNTNTTSYILFETLEVLPKGLIQHVDTACLVMVHELGKKETILTVSNPDLALYRGAPDEKLDAQGKRIERSIYSRPWISNKSQEIPVRVTLKGKWNISENPACKVISCDKKATTLEFTCKDAASFEVKLTK
;
A
#
# COMPACT_ATOMS: atom_id res chain seq x y z
N MET A 1 -9.15 -56.71 -34.45
CA MET A 1 -8.62 -57.93 -35.09
C MET A 1 -7.84 -58.72 -34.05
N LYS A 2 -8.02 -60.05 -34.08
CA LYS A 2 -7.37 -61.10 -33.26
C LYS A 2 -5.82 -61.01 -33.37
N CYS A 3 -4.97 -61.50 -32.46
CA CYS A 3 -4.91 -62.85 -31.90
C CYS A 3 -3.92 -62.94 -30.72
N ASN A 4 -4.20 -63.85 -29.79
CA ASN A 4 -3.29 -64.40 -28.77
C ASN A 4 -2.24 -65.35 -29.39
N LEU A 5 -1.08 -65.49 -28.74
CA LEU A 5 -0.44 -66.80 -28.49
C LEU A 5 0.69 -66.72 -27.44
N PHE A 6 0.55 -67.53 -26.38
CA PHE A 6 1.55 -67.86 -25.36
C PHE A 6 2.45 -69.02 -25.84
N LYS A 7 3.75 -69.02 -25.47
CA LYS A 7 4.39 -70.00 -24.53
C LYS A 7 5.94 -69.96 -24.52
N HIS A 8 6.47 -69.71 -23.31
CA HIS A 8 7.56 -70.38 -22.56
C HIS A 8 9.02 -70.43 -23.08
N GLY A 9 9.93 -69.94 -22.23
CA GLY A 9 11.37 -70.29 -22.26
C GLY A 9 12.22 -69.36 -21.37
N THR A 10 12.49 -69.78 -20.14
CA THR A 10 13.33 -69.12 -19.12
C THR A 10 14.82 -69.01 -19.51
N GLY A 11 15.46 -67.88 -19.22
CA GLY A 11 16.93 -67.75 -19.22
C GLY A 11 17.45 -66.33 -18.95
N LEU A 12 17.84 -66.06 -17.69
CA LEU A 12 18.63 -64.95 -17.14
C LEU A 12 18.56 -63.56 -17.80
N LEU A 13 17.95 -62.59 -17.10
CA LEU A 13 18.17 -61.16 -17.31
C LEU A 13 18.86 -60.57 -16.08
N LEU A 14 20.05 -59.99 -16.29
CA LEU A 14 20.74 -59.14 -15.32
C LEU A 14 19.82 -57.99 -14.91
N ALA A 15 19.45 -57.94 -13.63
CA ALA A 15 18.82 -56.78 -13.04
C ALA A 15 19.89 -55.70 -12.79
N SER A 16 20.02 -54.74 -13.71
CA SER A 16 20.61 -53.45 -13.38
C SER A 16 19.62 -52.69 -12.49
N LEU A 17 19.83 -52.77 -11.19
CA LEU A 17 19.24 -51.87 -10.20
C LEU A 17 19.73 -50.44 -10.48
N PHE A 18 18.96 -49.68 -11.27
CA PHE A 18 19.01 -48.22 -11.16
C PHE A 18 18.15 -47.84 -9.95
N SER A 19 18.80 -47.70 -8.81
CA SER A 19 18.27 -47.01 -7.65
C SER A 19 17.97 -45.56 -8.08
N LEU A 20 16.69 -45.23 -8.25
CA LEU A 20 16.23 -43.84 -8.27
C LEU A 20 16.48 -43.27 -6.86
N THR A 21 17.66 -42.73 -6.64
CA THR A 21 17.95 -41.90 -5.47
C THR A 21 17.29 -40.55 -5.69
N THR A 22 16.14 -40.34 -5.05
CA THR A 22 15.61 -38.99 -4.84
C THR A 22 16.67 -38.21 -4.06
N SER A 23 17.23 -37.16 -4.66
CA SER A 23 18.22 -36.29 -4.01
C SER A 23 17.64 -35.69 -2.73
N ALA A 24 18.39 -35.76 -1.63
CA ALA A 24 18.05 -35.11 -0.37
C ALA A 24 18.15 -33.57 -0.45
N GLN A 25 19.09 -33.04 -1.25
CA GLN A 25 19.27 -31.60 -1.50
C GLN A 25 18.15 -31.02 -2.37
N LEU A 26 17.64 -29.84 -2.01
CA LEU A 26 16.50 -29.19 -2.68
C LEU A 26 16.85 -28.67 -4.09
N VAL A 27 17.99 -27.97 -4.21
CA VAL A 27 18.48 -27.42 -5.49
C VAL A 27 19.80 -28.10 -5.82
N GLN A 28 19.89 -28.75 -6.98
CA GLN A 28 21.14 -29.33 -7.44
C GLN A 28 21.82 -28.41 -8.46
N HIS A 29 23.02 -27.96 -8.15
CA HIS A 29 23.87 -27.22 -9.07
C HIS A 29 25.34 -27.45 -8.70
N GLU A 30 26.24 -27.57 -9.67
CA GLU A 30 27.66 -27.85 -9.40
C GLU A 30 28.33 -26.80 -8.49
N ARG A 31 27.86 -25.56 -8.57
CA ARG A 31 28.29 -24.41 -7.76
C ARG A 31 27.78 -24.41 -6.31
N LEU A 32 26.76 -25.21 -5.98
CA LEU A 32 26.12 -25.28 -4.66
C LEU A 32 26.54 -26.57 -3.94
N LEU A 33 27.30 -26.43 -2.86
CA LEU A 33 27.82 -27.54 -2.07
C LEU A 33 26.94 -27.75 -0.82
N SER A 34 26.27 -28.91 -0.76
CA SER A 34 25.41 -29.35 0.35
C SER A 34 25.90 -30.65 1.01
N PHE A 35 27.06 -31.17 0.61
CA PHE A 35 27.76 -32.28 1.29
C PHE A 35 26.96 -33.58 1.53
N GLU A 36 26.01 -33.91 0.65
CA GLU A 36 25.15 -35.10 0.76
C GLU A 36 25.82 -36.44 0.41
N ALA A 37 27.09 -36.42 -0.01
CA ALA A 37 27.88 -37.63 -0.20
C ALA A 37 28.44 -38.10 1.15
N PRO A 38 28.59 -39.43 1.38
CA PRO A 38 29.03 -39.96 2.68
C PRO A 38 30.48 -39.61 3.03
N GLU A 39 31.29 -39.20 2.04
CA GLU A 39 32.70 -38.86 2.20
C GLU A 39 32.93 -37.39 1.84
N VAL A 40 33.95 -36.78 2.48
CA VAL A 40 34.37 -35.42 2.16
C VAL A 40 34.84 -35.37 0.70
N PRO A 41 34.29 -34.47 -0.14
CA PRO A 41 34.67 -34.40 -1.55
C PRO A 41 36.19 -34.20 -1.73
N SER A 42 36.78 -34.90 -2.71
CA SER A 42 38.24 -34.92 -2.91
C SER A 42 38.86 -33.57 -3.26
N PHE A 43 38.05 -32.61 -3.72
CA PHE A 43 38.48 -31.22 -3.96
C PHE A 43 38.55 -30.39 -2.66
N ILE A 44 38.17 -30.95 -1.51
CA ILE A 44 38.24 -30.31 -0.20
C ILE A 44 39.37 -30.96 0.61
N SER A 45 40.20 -30.13 1.23
CA SER A 45 41.29 -30.58 2.08
C SER A 45 41.48 -29.61 3.24
N SER A 46 42.20 -30.02 4.27
CA SER A 46 42.49 -29.13 5.39
C SER A 46 43.88 -29.33 5.97
N GLU A 47 44.47 -28.26 6.49
CA GLU A 47 45.78 -28.24 7.12
C GLU A 47 45.63 -28.07 8.64
N ASN A 48 46.30 -28.93 9.42
CA ASN A 48 46.25 -28.91 10.89
C ASN A 48 44.81 -28.99 11.45
N SER A 49 43.90 -29.70 10.79
CA SER A 49 42.50 -29.86 11.20
C SER A 49 41.91 -31.19 10.74
N GLN A 50 40.71 -31.53 11.21
CA GLN A 50 39.97 -32.73 10.82
C GLN A 50 38.67 -32.34 10.10
N LEU A 51 38.39 -33.02 8.99
CA LEU A 51 37.14 -32.92 8.23
C LEU A 51 36.35 -34.21 8.33
N SER A 52 35.04 -34.09 8.51
CA SER A 52 34.11 -35.24 8.50
C SER A 52 32.73 -34.79 8.02
N ILE A 53 31.92 -35.72 7.53
CA ILE A 53 30.50 -35.46 7.24
C ILE A 53 29.67 -35.74 8.49
N THR A 54 28.70 -34.88 8.80
CA THR A 54 27.84 -35.00 10.00
C THR A 54 26.37 -34.88 9.66
N THR A 55 25.51 -35.57 10.42
CA THR A 55 24.04 -35.51 10.38
C THR A 55 23.44 -34.82 11.62
N GLU A 56 24.31 -34.30 12.50
CA GLU A 56 23.89 -33.63 13.73
C GLU A 56 23.33 -32.24 13.46
N HIS A 57 23.96 -31.49 12.55
CA HIS A 57 23.52 -30.17 12.11
C HIS A 57 23.65 -30.08 10.59
N TYR A 58 22.60 -29.60 9.92
CA TYR A 58 22.55 -29.38 8.47
C TYR A 58 21.59 -28.22 8.15
N LYS A 59 21.79 -27.57 7.00
CA LYS A 59 21.02 -26.42 6.52
C LYS A 59 20.36 -26.69 5.16
N ASP A 60 20.89 -27.61 4.37
CA ASP A 60 20.26 -28.16 3.17
C ASP A 60 20.43 -29.69 3.20
N GLY A 61 19.51 -30.41 2.57
CA GLY A 61 19.46 -31.87 2.62
C GLY A 61 19.44 -32.45 4.04
N ALA A 62 20.40 -33.32 4.34
CA ALA A 62 20.46 -34.11 5.58
C ALA A 62 21.85 -34.16 6.22
N GLN A 63 22.87 -33.56 5.61
CA GLN A 63 24.27 -33.65 6.04
C GLN A 63 24.99 -32.30 5.88
N ALA A 64 26.09 -32.13 6.62
CA ALA A 64 26.95 -30.96 6.50
C ALA A 64 28.43 -31.34 6.64
N LEU A 65 29.32 -30.45 6.20
CA LEU A 65 30.75 -30.58 6.43
C LEU A 65 31.09 -30.12 7.85
N ASN A 66 31.58 -31.02 8.69
CA ASN A 66 32.12 -30.70 10.01
C ASN A 66 33.63 -30.45 9.92
N TRP A 67 34.07 -29.33 10.49
CA TRP A 67 35.46 -28.92 10.53
C TRP A 67 35.90 -28.66 11.96
N LYS A 68 36.80 -29.50 12.47
CA LYS A 68 37.46 -29.33 13.76
C LYS A 68 38.86 -28.77 13.52
N PHE A 69 39.10 -27.54 13.96
CA PHE A 69 40.34 -26.81 13.70
C PHE A 69 41.13 -26.51 14.95
N GLU A 70 42.43 -26.36 14.73
CA GLU A 70 43.40 -25.79 15.67
C GLU A 70 43.68 -24.32 15.29
N PRO A 71 44.40 -23.56 16.14
CA PRO A 71 44.76 -22.18 15.82
C PRO A 71 45.43 -22.05 14.44
N GLY A 72 44.83 -21.22 13.57
CA GLY A 72 45.36 -20.94 12.23
C GLY A 72 45.22 -22.07 11.19
N SER A 73 44.46 -23.14 11.46
CA SER A 73 44.15 -24.15 10.45
C SER A 73 43.52 -23.55 9.20
N ILE A 74 43.73 -24.20 8.05
CA ILE A 74 43.19 -23.77 6.75
C ILE A 74 42.33 -24.89 6.18
N LEU A 75 41.08 -24.60 5.85
CA LEU A 75 40.24 -25.46 5.01
C LEU A 75 40.26 -24.92 3.58
N SER A 76 40.63 -25.75 2.60
CA SER A 76 40.71 -25.39 1.18
C SER A 76 39.69 -26.14 0.34
N ILE A 77 38.93 -25.43 -0.48
CA ILE A 77 37.98 -25.96 -1.48
C ILE A 77 38.53 -25.60 -2.87
N ARG A 78 39.07 -26.58 -3.60
CA ARG A 78 39.77 -26.38 -4.88
C ARG A 78 38.91 -26.77 -6.07
N LYS A 79 38.14 -25.81 -6.58
CA LYS A 79 37.36 -25.96 -7.81
C LYS A 79 37.22 -24.61 -8.51
N ASP A 80 36.89 -24.63 -9.79
CA ASP A 80 36.46 -23.41 -10.48
C ASP A 80 35.25 -22.80 -9.75
N LEU A 81 35.42 -21.56 -9.29
CA LEU A 81 34.40 -20.84 -8.54
C LEU A 81 33.32 -20.25 -9.46
N GLN A 82 33.60 -20.15 -10.77
CA GLN A 82 32.69 -19.59 -11.76
C GLN A 82 32.21 -18.17 -11.43
N PHE A 83 33.14 -17.33 -10.93
CA PHE A 83 32.87 -15.90 -10.73
C PHE A 83 32.60 -15.19 -12.06
N GLU A 84 31.51 -14.43 -12.11
CA GLU A 84 31.08 -13.65 -13.27
C GLU A 84 31.10 -12.14 -12.94
N PRO A 85 31.93 -11.31 -13.61
CA PRO A 85 32.03 -9.89 -13.31
C PRO A 85 30.74 -9.15 -13.65
N LYS A 86 30.49 -7.99 -13.04
CA LYS A 86 29.35 -7.12 -13.38
C LYS A 86 29.31 -6.80 -14.87
N ASP A 87 28.09 -6.66 -15.40
CA ASP A 87 27.90 -6.28 -16.80
C ASP A 87 28.58 -4.92 -17.07
N PRO A 88 29.55 -4.84 -17.99
CA PRO A 88 30.27 -3.60 -18.27
C PRO A 88 29.38 -2.53 -18.89
N THR A 89 28.22 -2.90 -19.45
CA THR A 89 27.27 -1.95 -20.05
C THR A 89 26.33 -1.32 -19.03
N GLY A 90 26.21 -1.91 -17.83
CA GLY A 90 25.29 -1.48 -16.78
C GLY A 90 23.81 -1.77 -17.06
N LYS A 91 23.49 -2.60 -18.07
CA LYS A 91 22.11 -3.02 -18.35
C LYS A 91 21.65 -4.07 -17.36
N ASP A 92 22.50 -5.06 -17.06
CA ASP A 92 22.28 -6.01 -15.97
C ASP A 92 22.93 -5.50 -14.69
N THR A 93 22.13 -5.22 -13.67
CA THR A 93 22.61 -4.69 -12.39
C THR A 93 22.95 -5.79 -11.39
N TYR A 94 22.86 -7.07 -11.77
CA TYR A 94 23.16 -8.19 -10.88
C TYR A 94 24.67 -8.31 -10.62
N LEU A 95 25.02 -8.56 -9.36
CA LEU A 95 26.41 -8.80 -8.93
C LEU A 95 26.58 -10.28 -8.60
N SER A 96 27.79 -10.81 -8.83
CA SER A 96 28.11 -12.17 -8.41
C SER A 96 28.37 -12.20 -6.90
N GLY A 97 27.71 -13.11 -6.18
CA GLY A 97 27.80 -13.27 -4.73
C GLY A 97 28.22 -14.68 -4.32
N PHE A 98 28.95 -14.73 -3.20
CA PHE A 98 29.26 -15.95 -2.44
C PHE A 98 28.20 -16.12 -1.33
N VAL A 99 27.71 -17.34 -1.12
CA VAL A 99 26.77 -17.67 -0.04
C VAL A 99 27.33 -18.83 0.78
N VAL A 100 27.26 -18.74 2.10
CA VAL A 100 27.57 -19.86 3.00
C VAL A 100 26.71 -19.79 4.25
N TRP A 101 26.42 -20.96 4.81
CA TRP A 101 25.90 -21.10 6.16
C TRP A 101 26.93 -21.76 7.07
N ILE A 102 27.13 -21.17 8.26
CA ILE A 102 28.07 -21.63 9.28
C ILE A 102 27.31 -21.90 10.57
N TYR A 103 27.45 -23.11 11.10
CA TYR A 103 26.97 -23.48 12.41
C TYR A 103 28.12 -23.39 13.42
N ASN A 104 27.89 -22.68 14.53
CA ASN A 104 28.83 -22.64 15.62
C ASN A 104 28.20 -23.20 16.90
N LYS A 105 28.89 -24.15 17.53
CA LYS A 105 28.47 -24.73 18.82
C LYS A 105 28.83 -23.84 20.01
N LYS A 106 29.86 -23.00 19.88
CA LYS A 106 30.38 -22.17 20.97
C LYS A 106 30.78 -20.79 20.46
N ALA A 107 30.05 -19.79 20.91
CA ALA A 107 30.33 -18.39 20.57
C ALA A 107 31.72 -17.96 21.04
N THR A 108 32.37 -17.12 20.23
CA THR A 108 33.70 -16.56 20.47
C THR A 108 33.84 -15.19 19.79
N ASP A 109 34.54 -14.25 20.42
CA ASP A 109 34.77 -12.90 19.86
C ASP A 109 35.76 -12.86 18.68
N LYS A 110 36.19 -14.03 18.19
CA LYS A 110 37.07 -14.17 17.03
C LYS A 110 36.31 -14.15 15.70
N SER A 111 37.04 -14.24 14.60
CA SER A 111 36.48 -14.26 13.24
C SER A 111 37.21 -15.28 12.36
N LEU A 112 36.49 -15.87 11.41
CA LEU A 112 37.08 -16.57 10.26
C LEU A 112 37.50 -15.56 9.20
N ASN A 113 38.50 -15.90 8.39
CA ASN A 113 38.76 -15.19 7.14
C ASN A 113 38.46 -16.10 5.95
N PHE A 114 37.61 -15.64 5.04
CA PHE A 114 37.34 -16.29 3.75
C PHE A 114 38.22 -15.64 2.69
N GLU A 115 39.06 -16.43 2.03
CA GLU A 115 39.97 -15.99 0.97
C GLU A 115 39.61 -16.69 -0.34
N PHE A 116 39.63 -15.93 -1.43
CA PHE A 116 39.31 -16.40 -2.77
C PHE A 116 40.53 -16.22 -3.65
N LEU A 117 41.03 -17.33 -4.18
CA LEU A 117 42.33 -17.37 -4.83
C LEU A 117 42.24 -17.81 -6.28
N LYS A 118 43.21 -17.32 -7.05
CA LYS A 118 43.53 -17.81 -8.39
C LYS A 118 44.97 -18.29 -8.41
N ASP A 119 45.16 -19.57 -8.65
CA ASP A 119 46.47 -20.21 -8.77
C ASP A 119 47.38 -19.90 -7.56
N GLY A 120 46.81 -19.92 -6.36
CA GLY A 120 47.49 -19.68 -5.08
C GLY A 120 47.65 -18.21 -4.67
N LYS A 121 47.27 -17.25 -5.51
CA LYS A 121 47.25 -15.81 -5.18
C LYS A 121 45.88 -15.41 -4.63
N ILE A 122 45.84 -14.77 -3.47
CA ILE A 122 44.60 -14.17 -2.92
C ILE A 122 44.18 -13.00 -3.82
N CYS A 123 42.98 -13.10 -4.39
CA CYS A 123 42.37 -12.07 -5.22
C CYS A 123 41.44 -11.20 -4.39
N SER A 124 40.57 -11.82 -3.60
CA SER A 124 39.63 -11.15 -2.71
C SER A 124 39.44 -11.91 -1.39
N HIS A 125 39.01 -11.24 -0.33
CA HIS A 125 38.75 -11.86 0.96
C HIS A 125 37.76 -11.07 1.84
N PHE A 126 37.21 -11.71 2.87
CA PHE A 126 36.40 -11.04 3.89
C PHE A 126 36.40 -11.79 5.24
N PRO A 127 36.26 -11.08 6.38
CA PRO A 127 36.11 -11.71 7.68
C PRO A 127 34.64 -12.07 8.01
N MET A 128 34.40 -13.10 8.82
CA MET A 128 33.10 -13.41 9.40
C MET A 128 33.23 -13.64 10.92
N GLY A 129 32.55 -12.83 11.72
CA GLY A 129 32.58 -12.94 13.19
C GLY A 129 31.92 -14.23 13.70
N LEU A 130 32.49 -14.84 14.75
CA LEU A 130 32.04 -16.13 15.31
C LEU A 130 31.31 -16.01 16.66
N ASN A 131 30.94 -14.80 17.09
CA ASN A 131 30.26 -14.57 18.37
C ASN A 131 28.75 -14.88 18.25
N PHE A 132 28.44 -16.16 17.99
CA PHE A 132 27.09 -16.69 17.89
C PHE A 132 27.08 -18.20 18.19
N THR A 133 25.90 -18.71 18.51
CA THR A 133 25.58 -20.14 18.51
C THR A 133 24.46 -20.42 17.50
N GLY A 134 24.42 -21.64 16.97
CA GLY A 134 23.49 -22.03 15.90
C GLY A 134 23.97 -21.62 14.51
N TRP A 135 23.07 -21.63 13.53
CA TRP A 135 23.33 -21.26 12.13
C TRP A 135 23.37 -19.74 11.90
N ARG A 136 24.34 -19.26 11.13
CA ARG A 136 24.37 -17.91 10.54
C ARG A 136 24.77 -17.98 9.07
N ALA A 137 24.27 -17.03 8.29
CA ALA A 137 24.54 -16.94 6.86
C ALA A 137 25.44 -15.76 6.54
N ALA A 138 26.25 -15.89 5.49
CA ALA A 138 26.97 -14.78 4.87
C ALA A 138 26.68 -14.76 3.37
N TRP A 139 26.12 -13.66 2.89
CA TRP A 139 25.89 -13.41 1.46
C TRP A 139 26.72 -12.18 1.08
N VAL A 140 27.81 -12.39 0.34
CA VAL A 140 28.84 -11.38 0.13
C VAL A 140 29.11 -11.22 -1.36
N CYS A 141 28.85 -10.03 -1.92
CA CYS A 141 29.14 -9.75 -3.32
C CYS A 141 30.63 -9.57 -3.55
N TYR A 142 31.20 -10.33 -4.49
CA TYR A 142 32.64 -10.32 -4.79
C TYR A 142 33.19 -8.92 -5.12
N GLU A 143 32.49 -8.17 -5.97
CA GLU A 143 32.96 -6.87 -6.46
C GLU A 143 32.62 -5.68 -5.56
N ARG A 144 31.70 -5.86 -4.59
CA ARG A 144 31.20 -4.76 -3.74
C ARG A 144 31.66 -4.88 -2.29
N ASP A 145 31.54 -6.07 -1.72
CA ASP A 145 31.63 -6.26 -0.27
C ASP A 145 32.98 -6.82 0.17
N MET A 146 33.70 -7.52 -0.72
CA MET A 146 34.99 -8.13 -0.40
C MET A 146 36.14 -7.12 -0.52
N GLN A 147 37.17 -7.30 0.29
CA GLN A 147 38.45 -6.61 0.12
C GLN A 147 39.25 -7.27 -1.00
N GLY A 148 40.07 -6.48 -1.72
CA GLY A 148 40.83 -6.94 -2.88
C GLY A 148 40.08 -6.74 -4.21
N THR A 149 40.42 -7.54 -5.22
CA THR A 149 39.79 -7.49 -6.55
C THR A 149 39.57 -8.91 -7.04
N PRO A 150 38.31 -9.37 -7.16
CA PRO A 150 38.03 -10.72 -7.67
C PRO A 150 38.47 -10.85 -9.12
N GLU A 151 38.98 -12.02 -9.49
CA GLU A 151 39.44 -12.31 -10.85
C GLU A 151 38.62 -13.43 -11.50
N ILE A 152 38.40 -13.36 -12.81
CA ILE A 152 37.83 -14.48 -13.57
C ILE A 152 38.79 -15.68 -13.48
N GLY A 153 38.22 -16.86 -13.21
CA GLY A 153 38.96 -18.12 -13.09
C GLY A 153 39.60 -18.35 -11.72
N MET A 154 39.18 -17.64 -10.67
CA MET A 154 39.48 -18.06 -9.29
C MET A 154 39.05 -19.52 -9.10
N ASN A 155 39.92 -20.31 -8.47
CA ASN A 155 39.84 -21.77 -8.42
C ASN A 155 40.03 -22.36 -7.01
N GLU A 156 40.08 -21.52 -5.97
CA GLU A 156 40.21 -21.97 -4.59
C GLU A 156 39.51 -21.01 -3.62
N ILE A 157 38.74 -21.58 -2.68
CA ILE A 157 38.28 -20.89 -1.46
C ILE A 157 39.12 -21.42 -0.30
N ARG A 158 39.74 -20.54 0.48
CA ARG A 158 40.36 -20.87 1.77
C ARG A 158 39.57 -20.26 2.91
N ILE A 159 39.30 -21.07 3.94
CA ILE A 159 38.69 -20.64 5.18
C ILE A 159 39.76 -20.77 6.26
N VAL A 160 40.23 -19.63 6.77
CA VAL A 160 41.30 -19.54 7.76
C VAL A 160 40.70 -19.43 9.15
N ALA A 161 41.07 -20.37 10.01
CA ALA A 161 40.64 -20.41 11.41
C ALA A 161 41.24 -19.25 12.21
N PRO A 162 40.57 -18.77 13.26
CA PRO A 162 41.16 -17.85 14.22
C PRO A 162 42.31 -18.50 15.00
N ASP A 163 42.99 -17.69 15.82
CA ASP A 163 44.01 -18.15 16.77
C ASP A 163 43.37 -18.82 18.02
N GLU A 164 42.55 -19.85 17.79
CA GLU A 164 41.95 -20.70 18.81
C GLU A 164 41.46 -22.03 18.21
N THR A 165 41.35 -23.07 19.04
CA THR A 165 40.75 -24.36 18.66
C THR A 165 39.23 -24.25 18.62
N GLY A 166 38.58 -24.88 17.65
CA GLY A 166 37.12 -24.87 17.54
C GLY A 166 36.54 -25.94 16.63
N GLU A 167 35.20 -25.98 16.57
CA GLU A 167 34.44 -26.89 15.71
C GLU A 167 33.28 -26.13 15.06
N LEU A 168 33.19 -26.18 13.73
CA LEU A 168 32.15 -25.55 12.94
C LEU A 168 31.52 -26.56 11.97
N CYS A 169 30.23 -26.40 11.69
CA CYS A 169 29.62 -27.06 10.52
C CYS A 169 29.44 -26.03 9.40
N ILE A 170 29.74 -26.43 8.18
CA ILE A 170 29.63 -25.63 6.97
C ILE A 170 28.65 -26.33 6.05
N ASP A 171 27.66 -25.60 5.57
CA ASP A 171 26.66 -26.14 4.65
C ASP A 171 26.12 -25.05 3.72
N HIS A 172 25.40 -25.48 2.68
CA HIS A 172 24.73 -24.62 1.72
C HIS A 172 25.69 -23.53 1.16
N LEU A 173 26.85 -23.99 0.67
CA LEU A 173 27.90 -23.11 0.18
C LEU A 173 27.77 -22.93 -1.34
N LEU A 174 27.34 -21.74 -1.76
CA LEU A 174 27.30 -21.33 -3.16
C LEU A 174 28.58 -20.57 -3.50
N THR A 175 29.39 -21.15 -4.38
CA THR A 175 30.68 -20.57 -4.82
C THR A 175 30.51 -19.17 -5.44
N ALA A 176 29.74 -19.05 -6.53
CA ALA A 176 29.41 -17.77 -7.13
C ALA A 176 28.11 -17.83 -7.94
N ALA A 177 27.23 -16.84 -7.80
CA ALA A 177 26.05 -16.71 -8.65
C ALA A 177 25.67 -15.24 -8.82
N LYS A 178 25.12 -14.87 -9.98
CA LYS A 178 24.52 -13.56 -10.19
C LYS A 178 23.24 -13.42 -9.36
N MET A 179 23.20 -12.42 -8.48
CA MET A 179 22.09 -12.12 -7.58
C MET A 179 21.70 -10.65 -7.70
N ASP A 180 20.46 -10.32 -7.33
CA ASP A 180 20.05 -8.94 -7.17
C ASP A 180 20.95 -8.28 -6.12
N HIS A 181 21.70 -7.26 -6.55
CA HIS A 181 22.69 -6.59 -5.71
C HIS A 181 22.02 -5.82 -4.56
N ARG A 182 20.73 -5.53 -4.60
CA ARG A 182 20.11 -4.63 -3.63
C ARG A 182 19.94 -5.26 -2.25
N TYR A 183 19.91 -6.59 -2.15
CA TYR A 183 19.24 -7.27 -1.02
C TYR A 183 20.16 -7.95 0.00
N GLN A 184 21.45 -8.13 -0.29
CA GLN A 184 22.38 -8.66 0.71
C GLN A 184 22.45 -7.69 1.90
N THR A 185 22.31 -8.22 3.11
CA THR A 185 22.04 -7.44 4.31
C THR A 185 23.13 -7.66 5.36
N ALA A 186 23.71 -6.57 5.86
CA ALA A 186 24.68 -6.62 6.96
C ALA A 186 24.02 -7.02 8.29
N ASP A 187 24.74 -7.84 9.04
CA ASP A 187 24.44 -8.21 10.41
C ASP A 187 25.69 -8.16 11.30
N ILE A 188 25.67 -8.78 12.48
CA ILE A 188 26.83 -8.74 13.39
C ILE A 188 28.00 -9.57 12.83
N GLN A 189 27.73 -10.62 12.06
CA GLN A 189 28.76 -11.52 11.53
C GLN A 189 29.47 -10.89 10.34
N VAL A 190 28.73 -10.20 9.46
CA VAL A 190 29.26 -9.56 8.24
C VAL A 190 28.83 -8.08 8.13
N PRO A 191 29.31 -7.19 9.03
CA PRO A 191 28.79 -5.83 9.17
C PRO A 191 29.12 -4.87 8.01
N PHE A 192 30.01 -5.27 7.10
CA PHE A 192 30.48 -4.48 5.95
C PHE A 192 29.63 -4.68 4.70
N VAL A 193 28.76 -5.71 4.67
CA VAL A 193 27.94 -6.04 3.50
C VAL A 193 27.00 -4.88 3.16
N ASN A 194 26.99 -4.49 1.88
CA ASN A 194 26.07 -3.50 1.33
C ASN A 194 26.07 -2.17 2.11
N ALA A 195 27.25 -1.71 2.54
CA ALA A 195 27.42 -0.58 3.47
C ALA A 195 26.73 0.74 3.02
N ALA A 196 26.55 0.93 1.71
CA ALA A 196 25.93 2.12 1.14
C ALA A 196 24.38 2.10 1.14
N THR A 197 23.75 0.97 1.49
CA THR A 197 22.29 0.85 1.43
C THR A 197 21.58 1.80 2.41
N THR A 198 20.50 2.40 1.92
CA THR A 198 19.56 3.18 2.72
C THR A 198 18.17 2.56 2.71
N SER A 199 18.04 1.32 2.20
CA SER A 199 16.77 0.60 2.20
C SER A 199 16.34 0.34 3.65
N HIS A 200 15.13 0.79 4.02
CA HIS A 200 14.60 0.62 5.37
C HIS A 200 14.50 -0.85 5.80
N TRP A 201 14.41 -1.79 4.85
CA TRP A 201 14.41 -3.23 5.15
C TRP A 201 15.78 -3.76 5.59
N LEU A 202 16.88 -3.19 5.12
CA LEU A 202 18.23 -3.79 5.21
C LEU A 202 19.14 -3.09 6.21
N VAL A 203 18.65 -2.02 6.84
CA VAL A 203 19.40 -1.24 7.83
C VAL A 203 19.25 -1.79 9.25
N VAL A 204 18.89 -3.07 9.41
CA VAL A 204 18.66 -3.72 10.72
C VAL A 204 19.86 -3.51 11.65
N TYR A 205 21.06 -3.93 11.23
CA TYR A 205 22.28 -3.77 12.04
C TYR A 205 22.63 -2.29 12.27
N LYS A 206 22.57 -1.47 11.22
CA LYS A 206 22.87 -0.04 11.30
C LYS A 206 21.97 0.67 12.32
N ASN A 207 20.67 0.39 12.28
CA ASN A 207 19.68 1.04 13.13
C ASN A 207 19.61 0.43 14.53
N SER A 208 20.05 -0.82 14.72
CA SER A 208 20.24 -1.40 16.06
C SER A 208 21.25 -0.63 16.94
N LYS A 209 22.14 0.15 16.31
CA LYS A 209 23.13 0.99 17.01
C LYS A 209 22.58 2.34 17.46
N ILE A 210 21.37 2.72 17.06
CA ILE A 210 20.74 3.96 17.49
C ILE A 210 20.55 3.93 19.01
N ARG A 211 20.76 5.07 19.64
CA ARG A 211 20.61 5.30 21.08
C ARG A 211 19.52 6.33 21.34
N PRO A 212 18.80 6.22 22.47
CA PRO A 212 17.74 7.14 22.84
C PRO A 212 18.27 8.55 23.10
N ASP A 213 17.52 9.56 22.64
CA ASP A 213 17.67 10.96 23.06
C ASP A 213 16.80 11.31 24.28
N ILE A 214 15.73 10.53 24.52
CA ILE A 214 14.86 10.66 25.69
C ILE A 214 15.65 10.22 26.93
N ALA A 215 15.70 11.07 27.96
CA ALA A 215 16.40 10.75 29.21
C ALA A 215 15.86 9.48 29.88
N LEU A 216 16.76 8.65 30.41
CA LEU A 216 16.40 7.48 31.19
C LEU A 216 15.91 7.92 32.58
N GLU A 217 14.74 7.44 32.99
CA GLU A 217 14.21 7.70 34.33
C GLU A 217 14.94 6.84 35.38
N ALA A 218 14.99 7.31 36.63
CA ALA A 218 15.67 6.55 37.69
C ALA A 218 14.87 5.31 38.13
N THR A 219 13.55 5.36 38.10
CA THR A 219 12.66 4.27 38.52
C THR A 219 11.36 4.26 37.71
N VAL A 220 10.69 3.11 37.66
CA VAL A 220 9.35 2.97 37.07
C VAL A 220 8.29 3.28 38.12
N THR A 221 7.49 4.32 37.90
CA THR A 221 6.43 4.73 38.81
C THR A 221 5.26 3.73 38.87
N PRO A 222 4.47 3.68 39.97
CA PRO A 222 3.29 2.81 40.04
C PRO A 222 2.27 3.06 38.93
N GLN A 223 2.09 4.31 38.52
CA GLN A 223 1.20 4.67 37.41
C GLN A 223 1.69 4.08 36.09
N GLN A 224 2.99 4.20 35.78
CA GLN A 224 3.58 3.60 34.58
C GLN A 224 3.44 2.07 34.58
N LYS A 225 3.63 1.38 35.71
CA LYS A 225 3.39 -0.07 35.80
C LYS A 225 1.95 -0.44 35.46
N LYS A 226 0.98 0.31 36.00
CA LYS A 226 -0.44 0.12 35.68
C LYS A 226 -0.74 0.37 34.21
N GLU A 227 -0.15 1.40 33.62
CA GLU A 227 -0.29 1.71 32.20
C GLU A 227 0.35 0.65 31.32
N ILE A 228 1.54 0.16 31.65
CA ILE A 228 2.21 -0.94 30.94
C ILE A 228 1.33 -2.20 30.93
N ALA A 229 0.79 -2.59 32.09
CA ALA A 229 -0.12 -3.74 32.18
C ALA A 229 -1.39 -3.53 31.32
N LEU A 230 -1.92 -2.31 31.26
CA LEU A 230 -3.03 -1.96 30.37
C LEU A 230 -2.64 -2.08 28.89
N LEU A 231 -1.45 -1.61 28.50
CA LEU A 231 -0.95 -1.74 27.13
C LEU A 231 -0.78 -3.23 26.75
N GLU A 232 -0.26 -4.06 27.64
CA GLU A 232 -0.14 -5.51 27.43
C GLU A 232 -1.51 -6.18 27.24
N SER A 233 -2.49 -5.83 28.09
CA SER A 233 -3.87 -6.31 27.95
C SER A 233 -4.51 -5.89 26.62
N ARG A 234 -4.33 -4.62 26.22
CA ARG A 234 -4.88 -4.11 24.95
C ARG A 234 -4.20 -4.73 23.73
N LEU A 235 -2.88 -4.90 23.75
CA LEU A 235 -2.20 -5.60 22.65
C LEU A 235 -2.73 -7.02 22.52
N ARG A 236 -2.91 -7.72 23.66
CA ARG A 236 -3.52 -9.06 23.68
C ARG A 236 -4.91 -9.05 23.05
N GLU A 237 -5.78 -8.10 23.40
CA GLU A 237 -7.12 -7.97 22.78
C GLU A 237 -7.06 -7.71 21.26
N ILE A 238 -6.07 -6.95 20.79
CA ILE A 238 -5.90 -6.64 19.37
C ILE A 238 -5.50 -7.89 18.56
N ILE A 239 -4.57 -8.70 19.09
CA ILE A 239 -3.93 -9.79 18.34
C ILE A 239 -4.52 -11.17 18.63
N TYR A 240 -5.28 -11.33 19.72
CA TYR A 240 -5.83 -12.61 20.15
C TYR A 240 -7.32 -12.49 20.45
N GLN A 241 -8.09 -13.40 19.84
CA GLN A 241 -9.51 -13.57 20.10
C GLN A 241 -9.75 -14.94 20.73
N PRO A 242 -10.36 -15.00 21.93
CA PRO A 242 -10.74 -16.26 22.53
C PRO A 242 -11.68 -17.07 21.64
N SER A 243 -11.43 -18.37 21.54
CA SER A 243 -12.27 -19.30 20.79
C SER A 243 -12.18 -20.69 21.41
N GLN A 244 -13.16 -21.55 21.17
CA GLN A 244 -13.10 -22.92 21.65
C GLN A 244 -11.98 -23.69 20.94
N LEU A 245 -11.10 -24.32 21.71
CA LEU A 245 -10.14 -25.29 21.17
C LEU A 245 -10.88 -26.59 20.81
N THR A 246 -10.76 -27.01 19.55
CA THR A 246 -11.42 -28.23 19.04
C THR A 246 -10.41 -29.33 18.75
N ASP A 247 -10.83 -30.60 18.85
CA ASP A 247 -10.01 -31.77 18.52
C ASP A 247 -9.44 -31.69 17.10
N LYS A 248 -10.24 -31.20 16.13
CA LYS A 248 -9.80 -30.98 14.74
C LYS A 248 -8.64 -29.98 14.67
N THR A 249 -8.68 -28.93 15.49
CA THR A 249 -7.59 -27.94 15.58
C THR A 249 -6.33 -28.56 16.16
N MET A 250 -6.46 -29.32 17.26
CA MET A 250 -5.34 -30.05 17.87
C MET A 250 -4.71 -31.05 16.90
N GLN A 251 -5.51 -31.85 16.19
CA GLN A 251 -5.02 -32.79 15.18
C GLN A 251 -4.32 -32.08 14.02
N SER A 252 -4.86 -30.94 13.55
CA SER A 252 -4.22 -30.12 12.52
C SER A 252 -2.86 -29.57 12.99
N ILE A 253 -2.77 -29.10 14.23
CA ILE A 253 -1.52 -28.62 14.84
C ILE A 253 -0.51 -29.77 14.93
N ARG A 254 -0.89 -30.92 15.50
CA ARG A 254 -0.03 -32.11 15.61
C ARG A 254 0.53 -32.55 14.26
N LYS A 255 -0.32 -32.61 13.23
CA LYS A 255 0.08 -32.98 11.86
C LYS A 255 1.08 -31.99 11.26
N ALA A 256 0.84 -30.69 11.42
CA ALA A 256 1.73 -29.65 10.91
C ALA A 256 3.06 -29.63 11.67
N TYR A 257 3.03 -29.74 13.00
CA TYR A 257 4.22 -29.80 13.85
C TYR A 257 5.10 -31.02 13.52
N ALA A 258 4.51 -32.21 13.36
CA ALA A 258 5.25 -33.44 13.06
C ALA A 258 6.05 -33.37 11.76
N ARG A 259 5.62 -32.56 10.78
CA ARG A 259 6.32 -32.36 9.51
C ARG A 259 7.74 -31.83 9.70
N TYR A 260 7.95 -30.96 10.68
CA TYR A 260 9.24 -30.31 10.90
C TYR A 260 10.28 -31.23 11.56
N GLY A 261 9.89 -32.41 12.03
CA GLY A 261 10.82 -33.44 12.50
C GLY A 261 11.74 -32.98 13.63
N ILE A 262 11.27 -32.07 14.50
CA ILE A 262 12.09 -31.44 15.54
C ILE A 262 12.46 -32.49 16.59
N THR A 263 13.75 -32.70 16.78
CA THR A 263 14.32 -33.67 17.73
C THR A 263 15.47 -33.06 18.51
N TYR A 264 15.79 -33.68 19.65
CA TYR A 264 16.92 -33.32 20.50
C TYR A 264 17.85 -34.52 20.61
N ASN A 265 19.16 -34.29 20.54
CA ASN A 265 20.13 -35.32 20.88
C ASN A 265 20.39 -35.36 22.40
N ASN A 266 21.24 -36.30 22.83
CA ASN A 266 21.55 -36.51 24.25
C ASN A 266 22.23 -35.31 24.94
N ARG A 267 22.74 -34.34 24.16
CA ARG A 267 23.36 -33.10 24.66
C ARG A 267 22.36 -31.94 24.74
N GLY A 268 21.11 -32.15 24.33
CA GLY A 268 20.08 -31.12 24.24
C GLY A 268 20.21 -30.23 23.00
N GLU A 269 21.04 -30.61 22.02
CA GLU A 269 21.16 -29.90 20.75
C GLU A 269 19.94 -30.23 19.87
N VAL A 270 19.34 -29.20 19.26
CA VAL A 270 18.11 -29.33 18.47
C VAL A 270 18.44 -29.51 16.99
N LYS A 271 17.65 -30.33 16.28
CA LYS A 271 17.67 -30.41 14.81
C LYS A 271 16.27 -30.67 14.25
N GLY A 272 16.07 -30.33 12.99
CA GLY A 272 14.80 -30.48 12.29
C GLY A 272 14.91 -30.11 10.81
N MET A 273 13.76 -29.95 10.15
CA MET A 273 13.69 -29.47 8.77
C MET A 273 14.31 -28.08 8.64
N PRO A 274 15.26 -27.84 7.71
CA PRO A 274 15.87 -26.54 7.57
C PRO A 274 14.88 -25.45 7.16
N LEU A 275 15.07 -24.24 7.70
CA LEU A 275 14.18 -23.11 7.47
C LEU A 275 14.90 -21.98 6.73
N PHE A 276 14.24 -21.44 5.72
CA PHE A 276 14.72 -20.33 4.91
C PHE A 276 13.71 -19.17 4.91
N PHE A 277 14.23 -17.94 4.89
CA PHE A 277 13.43 -16.81 4.50
C PHE A 277 13.10 -16.93 3.00
N GLY A 278 11.85 -16.73 2.59
CA GLY A 278 11.40 -17.06 1.22
C GLY A 278 12.27 -16.46 0.11
N ARG A 279 12.82 -15.26 0.31
CA ARG A 279 13.72 -14.60 -0.64
C ARG A 279 15.14 -15.14 -0.71
N ALA A 280 15.51 -16.08 0.15
CA ALA A 280 16.76 -16.82 -0.01
C ALA A 280 16.82 -17.57 -1.36
N VAL A 281 15.67 -17.78 -2.02
CA VAL A 281 15.57 -18.42 -3.33
C VAL A 281 16.22 -17.58 -4.44
N GLU A 282 16.32 -16.26 -4.24
CA GLU A 282 16.94 -15.32 -5.18
C GLU A 282 18.43 -15.66 -5.43
N ALA A 283 19.06 -16.46 -4.56
CA ALA A 283 20.41 -17.00 -4.80
C ALA A 283 20.50 -17.89 -6.04
N TYR A 284 19.39 -18.49 -6.45
CA TYR A 284 19.36 -19.46 -7.54
C TYR A 284 18.82 -18.90 -8.85
N GLU A 285 18.36 -17.64 -8.86
CA GLU A 285 17.60 -17.03 -9.97
C GLU A 285 18.31 -17.17 -11.32
N ARG A 286 19.64 -17.04 -11.34
CA ARG A 286 20.45 -17.06 -12.56
C ARG A 286 21.16 -18.38 -12.84
N ILE A 287 21.01 -19.38 -11.96
CA ILE A 287 21.72 -20.67 -12.08
C ILE A 287 20.78 -21.85 -12.28
N VAL A 288 19.48 -21.69 -12.01
CA VAL A 288 18.45 -22.71 -12.22
C VAL A 288 17.60 -22.35 -13.44
N PRO A 289 17.57 -23.18 -14.51
CA PRO A 289 16.83 -22.89 -15.75
C PRO A 289 15.31 -22.70 -15.57
N ASN A 290 14.71 -23.40 -14.61
CA ASN A 290 13.29 -23.34 -14.27
C ASN A 290 13.11 -22.72 -12.88
N TYR A 291 13.57 -21.47 -12.72
CA TYR A 291 13.49 -20.76 -11.45
C TYR A 291 12.05 -20.72 -10.91
N ASN A 292 11.85 -21.29 -9.72
CA ASN A 292 10.60 -21.24 -8.98
C ASN A 292 10.78 -20.34 -7.75
N PRO A 293 10.18 -19.12 -7.71
CA PRO A 293 10.30 -18.21 -6.57
C PRO A 293 9.60 -18.74 -5.31
N ASN A 294 8.80 -19.80 -5.40
CA ASN A 294 8.08 -20.40 -4.28
C ASN A 294 8.70 -21.71 -3.76
N ILE A 295 9.90 -22.10 -4.23
CA ILE A 295 10.46 -23.43 -3.95
C ILE A 295 10.49 -23.78 -2.45
N PHE A 296 10.84 -22.84 -1.57
CA PHE A 296 10.86 -23.09 -0.13
C PHE A 296 9.45 -23.24 0.46
N ASN A 297 8.50 -22.44 -0.01
CA ASN A 297 7.11 -22.54 0.42
C ASN A 297 6.48 -23.87 -0.04
N ASP A 298 6.73 -24.26 -1.29
CA ASP A 298 6.23 -25.52 -1.86
C ASP A 298 6.77 -26.76 -1.12
N ASN A 299 7.91 -26.61 -0.44
CA ASN A 299 8.55 -27.67 0.35
C ASN A 299 8.42 -27.46 1.88
N HIS A 300 7.57 -26.53 2.33
CA HIS A 300 7.32 -26.25 3.76
C HIS A 300 8.54 -25.78 4.57
N MET A 301 9.55 -25.22 3.90
CA MET A 301 10.79 -24.72 4.51
C MET A 301 10.75 -23.21 4.77
N GLU A 302 9.63 -22.53 4.46
CA GLU A 302 9.53 -21.09 4.53
C GLU A 302 9.12 -20.60 5.94
N LEU A 303 9.76 -19.52 6.41
CA LEU A 303 9.59 -18.97 7.76
C LEU A 303 8.15 -18.46 8.06
N LYS A 304 7.43 -17.84 7.12
CA LYS A 304 6.02 -17.44 7.29
C LYS A 304 5.14 -18.64 7.62
N GLU A 305 5.26 -19.78 6.92
CA GLU A 305 4.50 -20.99 7.26
C GLU A 305 4.83 -21.46 8.69
N TYR A 306 6.12 -21.47 9.04
CA TYR A 306 6.59 -21.86 10.36
C TYR A 306 6.02 -20.97 11.49
N PHE A 307 6.13 -19.65 11.33
CA PHE A 307 5.64 -18.67 12.29
C PHE A 307 4.10 -18.62 12.36
N ASN A 308 3.41 -18.89 11.26
CA ASN A 308 1.96 -19.05 11.27
C ASN A 308 1.54 -20.26 12.11
N LEU A 309 2.28 -21.37 12.05
CA LEU A 309 2.05 -22.51 12.93
C LEU A 309 2.36 -22.18 14.39
N MET A 310 3.49 -21.51 14.68
CA MET A 310 3.79 -21.06 16.05
C MET A 310 2.68 -20.17 16.62
N ASN A 311 2.15 -19.26 15.82
CA ASN A 311 1.03 -18.41 16.21
C ASN A 311 -0.26 -19.20 16.45
N LYS A 312 -0.55 -20.20 15.59
CA LYS A 312 -1.69 -21.11 15.79
C LYS A 312 -1.55 -21.92 17.09
N ILE A 313 -0.35 -22.39 17.41
CA ILE A 313 -0.06 -23.08 18.68
C ILE A 313 -0.24 -22.15 19.86
N ALA A 314 0.29 -20.92 19.80
CA ALA A 314 0.13 -19.92 20.85
C ALA A 314 -1.35 -19.57 21.11
N ILE A 315 -2.14 -19.37 20.06
CA ILE A 315 -3.59 -19.17 20.18
C ILE A 315 -4.27 -20.38 20.80
N ALA A 316 -3.94 -21.60 20.36
CA ALA A 316 -4.48 -22.82 20.93
C ALA A 316 -4.12 -23.00 22.41
N TYR A 317 -2.88 -22.69 22.81
CA TYR A 317 -2.42 -22.76 24.20
C TYR A 317 -3.26 -21.85 25.10
N ASN A 318 -3.50 -20.62 24.62
CA ASN A 318 -4.30 -19.63 25.34
C ASN A 318 -5.80 -19.96 25.36
N ASN A 319 -6.28 -20.83 24.46
CA ASN A 319 -7.66 -21.33 24.42
C ASN A 319 -7.85 -22.69 25.15
N ALA A 320 -6.77 -23.37 25.53
CA ALA A 320 -6.83 -24.69 26.15
C ALA A 320 -7.35 -24.59 27.59
N THR A 321 -8.38 -25.37 27.90
CA THR A 321 -8.91 -25.52 29.27
C THR A 321 -8.36 -26.76 29.97
N GLU A 322 -8.00 -27.79 29.21
CA GLU A 322 -7.41 -29.03 29.72
C GLU A 322 -5.90 -28.89 29.90
N GLU A 323 -5.40 -29.23 31.10
CA GLU A 323 -3.97 -29.10 31.44
C GLU A 323 -3.08 -29.96 30.53
N LYS A 324 -3.58 -31.12 30.08
CA LYS A 324 -2.87 -32.00 29.15
C LYS A 324 -2.60 -31.31 27.80
N ASP A 325 -3.63 -30.68 27.22
CA ASP A 325 -3.49 -30.02 25.92
C ASP A 325 -2.61 -28.77 26.05
N LYS A 326 -2.75 -28.05 27.17
CA LYS A 326 -1.90 -26.90 27.48
C LYS A 326 -0.42 -27.28 27.56
N LEU A 327 -0.09 -28.36 28.28
CA LEU A 327 1.28 -28.86 28.39
C LEU A 327 1.83 -29.36 27.04
N GLU A 328 1.00 -30.00 26.22
CA GLU A 328 1.41 -30.45 24.89
C GLU A 328 1.74 -29.28 23.96
N LEU A 329 0.87 -28.26 23.91
CA LEU A 329 1.07 -27.06 23.10
C LEU A 329 2.27 -26.23 23.57
N GLU A 330 2.49 -26.15 24.89
CA GLU A 330 3.68 -25.52 25.48
C GLU A 330 4.97 -26.18 25.00
N LYS A 331 5.03 -27.51 25.04
CA LYS A 331 6.19 -28.28 24.56
C LYS A 331 6.43 -28.10 23.06
N MET A 332 5.37 -28.13 22.25
CA MET A 332 5.48 -27.88 20.80
C MET A 332 6.02 -26.48 20.53
N PHE A 333 5.50 -25.46 21.22
CA PHE A 333 5.95 -24.08 21.04
C PHE A 333 7.43 -23.91 21.41
N LEU A 334 7.85 -24.42 22.57
CA LEU A 334 9.24 -24.33 23.01
C LEU A 334 10.19 -25.09 22.07
N ALA A 335 9.78 -26.25 21.56
CA ALA A 335 10.57 -26.99 20.58
C ALA A 335 10.71 -26.24 19.25
N MET A 336 9.64 -25.58 18.80
CA MET A 336 9.71 -24.73 17.62
C MET A 336 10.56 -23.47 17.83
N TYR A 337 10.48 -22.87 19.02
CA TYR A 337 11.34 -21.74 19.42
C TYR A 337 12.82 -22.12 19.35
N ASP A 338 13.20 -23.27 19.93
CA ASP A 338 14.59 -23.71 19.94
C ASP A 338 15.11 -23.97 18.55
N HIS A 339 14.32 -24.69 17.75
CA HIS A 339 14.68 -24.99 16.38
C HIS A 339 14.83 -23.73 15.52
N VAL A 340 13.89 -22.78 15.55
CA VAL A 340 13.99 -21.58 14.69
C VAL A 340 15.11 -20.64 15.11
N THR A 341 15.41 -20.58 16.42
CA THR A 341 16.55 -19.84 16.96
C THR A 341 17.87 -20.47 16.49
N ASP A 342 17.96 -21.80 16.56
CA ASP A 342 19.09 -22.57 16.03
C ASP A 342 19.26 -22.41 14.52
N GLN A 343 18.17 -22.31 13.77
CA GLN A 343 18.17 -22.06 12.32
C GLN A 343 18.59 -20.64 11.91
N GLY A 344 18.86 -19.77 12.89
CA GLY A 344 19.47 -18.46 12.69
C GLY A 344 18.54 -17.27 12.91
N VAL A 345 17.29 -17.49 13.32
CA VAL A 345 16.37 -16.40 13.70
C VAL A 345 16.69 -15.96 15.13
N ALA A 346 17.66 -15.07 15.26
CA ALA A 346 18.18 -14.61 16.55
C ALA A 346 18.68 -13.17 16.45
N TYR A 347 18.91 -12.54 17.61
CA TYR A 347 19.56 -11.23 17.67
C TYR A 347 20.87 -11.24 16.89
N GLY A 348 21.08 -10.21 16.07
CA GLY A 348 22.34 -10.02 15.34
C GLY A 348 22.47 -10.79 14.03
N SER A 349 21.40 -11.43 13.54
CA SER A 349 21.38 -12.23 12.31
C SER A 349 20.42 -11.66 11.27
N CYS A 350 20.85 -11.52 10.02
CA CYS A 350 19.99 -11.13 8.89
C CYS A 350 19.80 -12.22 7.83
N LEU A 351 20.21 -13.46 8.12
CA LEU A 351 20.00 -14.61 7.22
C LEU A 351 20.61 -14.41 5.80
N GLY A 352 21.54 -13.46 5.64
CA GLY A 352 22.18 -13.10 4.38
C GLY A 352 21.38 -12.13 3.48
N ASN A 353 20.09 -12.41 3.28
CA ASN A 353 19.15 -11.56 2.53
C ASN A 353 17.87 -11.35 3.35
N PHE A 354 17.51 -10.08 3.59
CA PHE A 354 16.43 -9.74 4.51
C PHE A 354 15.49 -8.62 4.02
N THR A 355 15.23 -8.53 2.71
CA THR A 355 14.29 -7.52 2.18
C THR A 355 12.82 -7.95 2.33
N HIS A 356 11.89 -7.01 2.55
CA HIS A 356 10.43 -7.27 2.63
C HIS A 356 10.01 -8.32 3.68
N TYR A 357 10.82 -8.56 4.71
CA TYR A 357 10.60 -9.61 5.70
C TYR A 357 9.35 -9.40 6.59
N GLY A 358 8.84 -8.16 6.68
CA GLY A 358 7.74 -7.79 7.56
C GLY A 358 6.49 -8.67 7.38
N TYR A 359 6.21 -9.13 6.16
CA TYR A 359 5.09 -10.03 5.87
C TYR A 359 5.30 -11.45 6.41
N SER A 360 6.51 -12.00 6.32
CA SER A 360 6.82 -13.35 6.81
C SER A 360 6.90 -13.41 8.33
N PHE A 361 7.30 -12.31 8.99
CA PHE A 361 7.52 -12.27 10.44
C PHE A 361 6.28 -11.89 11.27
N ARG A 362 5.10 -11.68 10.67
CA ARG A 362 3.88 -11.30 11.44
C ARG A 362 3.56 -12.29 12.57
N GLY A 363 3.55 -13.59 12.25
CA GLY A 363 3.29 -14.65 13.23
C GLY A 363 4.38 -14.80 14.30
N TYR A 364 5.62 -14.38 14.01
CA TYR A 364 6.73 -14.43 14.95
C TYR A 364 6.45 -13.53 16.15
N TYR A 365 6.10 -12.26 15.91
CA TYR A 365 5.88 -11.31 17.00
C TYR A 365 4.65 -11.64 17.85
N THR A 366 3.53 -12.01 17.22
CA THR A 366 2.29 -12.30 17.93
C THR A 366 2.40 -13.57 18.76
N SER A 367 3.02 -14.61 18.22
CA SER A 367 3.17 -15.88 18.92
C SER A 367 4.08 -15.76 20.14
N TYR A 368 5.18 -15.02 20.03
CA TYR A 368 6.11 -14.80 21.14
C TYR A 368 5.46 -13.98 22.25
N PHE A 369 4.75 -12.91 21.91
CA PHE A 369 4.02 -12.10 22.90
C PHE A 369 2.96 -12.92 23.64
N LEU A 370 2.16 -13.74 22.93
CA LEU A 370 1.15 -14.60 23.54
C LEU A 370 1.72 -15.71 24.43
N MET A 371 3.01 -16.00 24.29
CA MET A 371 3.76 -17.01 25.05
C MET A 371 4.82 -16.38 25.98
N LYS A 372 4.74 -15.07 26.26
CA LYS A 372 5.69 -14.32 27.11
C LYS A 372 5.98 -15.03 28.44
N ASP A 373 4.94 -15.47 29.15
CA ASP A 373 5.09 -16.13 30.44
C ASP A 373 5.72 -17.53 30.34
N VAL A 374 5.44 -18.27 29.25
CA VAL A 374 6.06 -19.56 28.96
C VAL A 374 7.55 -19.38 28.68
N LEU A 375 7.90 -18.41 27.84
CA LEU A 375 9.28 -18.05 27.54
C LEU A 375 10.04 -17.60 28.80
N ARG A 376 9.38 -16.83 29.68
CA ARG A 376 9.96 -16.45 30.98
C ARG A 376 10.25 -17.66 31.87
N LYS A 377 9.27 -18.54 32.04
CA LYS A 377 9.42 -19.77 32.85
C LYS A 377 10.51 -20.69 32.31
N ALA A 378 10.68 -20.73 30.99
CA ALA A 378 11.73 -21.49 30.33
C ALA A 378 13.11 -20.80 30.33
N GLY A 379 13.23 -19.58 30.86
CA GLY A 379 14.48 -18.81 30.87
C GLY A 379 14.90 -18.24 29.50
N LYS A 380 13.96 -18.13 28.55
CA LYS A 380 14.20 -17.74 27.14
C LYS A 380 13.68 -16.35 26.78
N LEU A 381 13.06 -15.65 27.74
CA LEU A 381 12.42 -14.36 27.48
C LEU A 381 13.40 -13.29 26.97
N ASP A 382 14.59 -13.19 27.57
CA ASP A 382 15.57 -12.15 27.21
C ASP A 382 16.08 -12.31 25.77
N ASP A 383 16.40 -13.54 25.34
CA ASP A 383 16.82 -13.82 23.97
C ASP A 383 15.67 -13.60 22.97
N ALA A 384 14.46 -14.03 23.32
CA ALA A 384 13.26 -13.81 22.52
C ALA A 384 12.98 -12.31 22.32
N GLU A 385 13.08 -11.52 23.41
CA GLU A 385 12.89 -10.08 23.43
C GLU A 385 13.94 -9.36 22.56
N LYS A 386 15.22 -9.71 22.70
CA LYS A 386 16.31 -9.16 21.87
C LYS A 386 16.13 -9.50 20.40
N GLY A 387 15.75 -10.74 20.08
CA GLY A 387 15.42 -11.16 18.72
C GLY A 387 14.25 -10.37 18.13
N MET A 388 13.18 -10.19 18.90
CA MET A 388 12.04 -9.38 18.48
C MET A 388 12.41 -7.91 18.26
N ARG A 389 13.22 -7.29 19.12
CA ARG A 389 13.70 -5.92 18.91
C ARG A 389 14.61 -5.80 17.68
N TRP A 390 15.44 -6.80 17.42
CA TRP A 390 16.30 -6.87 16.25
C TRP A 390 15.47 -6.88 14.96
N TYR A 391 14.58 -7.86 14.81
CA TYR A 391 13.80 -8.00 13.58
C TYR A 391 12.74 -6.91 13.42
N SER A 392 12.21 -6.33 14.50
CA SER A 392 11.29 -5.18 14.37
C SER A 392 12.02 -3.84 14.15
N ILE A 393 13.34 -3.85 14.20
CA ILE A 393 14.21 -2.67 14.18
C ILE A 393 13.72 -1.62 15.20
N ALA A 394 13.43 -2.09 16.42
CA ALA A 394 12.76 -1.28 17.44
C ALA A 394 13.49 0.03 17.75
N ASN A 395 14.82 0.05 17.65
CA ASN A 395 15.64 1.22 17.91
C ASN A 395 15.38 2.40 16.95
N GLU A 396 14.72 2.21 15.80
CA GLU A 396 14.32 3.32 14.94
C GLU A 396 13.37 4.30 15.63
N VAL A 397 12.60 3.86 16.62
CA VAL A 397 11.68 4.74 17.35
C VAL A 397 12.42 5.82 18.16
N PHE A 398 13.71 5.62 18.41
CA PHE A 398 14.57 6.62 19.04
C PHE A 398 14.97 7.75 18.09
N ILE A 399 14.85 7.58 16.77
CA ILE A 399 15.09 8.67 15.83
C ILE A 399 14.07 9.78 16.13
N LYS A 400 14.58 10.95 16.50
CA LYS A 400 13.76 12.13 16.67
C LYS A 400 13.27 12.57 15.29
N PRO A 401 11.95 12.67 15.05
CA PRO A 401 11.45 13.08 13.75
C PRO A 401 11.74 14.55 13.47
N ASP A 402 12.25 14.85 12.27
CA ASP A 402 12.51 16.22 11.81
C ASP A 402 11.39 16.77 10.91
N VAL A 403 10.53 15.89 10.38
CA VAL A 403 9.35 16.22 9.57
C VAL A 403 8.14 15.41 10.04
N TRP A 404 6.95 15.96 9.82
CA TRP A 404 5.69 15.27 10.15
C TRP A 404 5.37 14.17 9.14
N GLY A 405 4.70 13.13 9.62
CA GLY A 405 4.37 11.95 8.85
C GLY A 405 5.42 10.84 8.96
N LEU A 406 5.05 9.68 8.44
CA LEU A 406 5.90 8.52 8.24
C LEU A 406 5.41 7.74 7.02
N ASP A 407 6.22 6.82 6.52
CA ASP A 407 5.80 5.99 5.39
C ASP A 407 4.59 5.11 5.76
N MET A 408 3.55 5.06 4.91
CA MET A 408 2.34 4.28 5.17
C MET A 408 2.63 2.79 5.45
N ASP A 409 3.64 2.21 4.80
CA ASP A 409 4.04 0.82 5.03
C ASP A 409 4.69 0.61 6.39
N SER A 410 5.29 1.65 6.98
CA SER A 410 5.78 1.57 8.35
C SER A 410 4.62 1.36 9.34
N PHE A 411 3.46 2.01 9.14
CA PHE A 411 2.27 1.69 9.93
C PHE A 411 1.79 0.25 9.68
N ASN A 412 1.69 -0.15 8.41
CA ASN A 412 1.15 -1.44 7.96
C ASN A 412 1.98 -2.65 8.43
N THR A 413 3.30 -2.53 8.49
CA THR A 413 4.20 -3.69 8.62
C THR A 413 5.03 -3.72 9.89
N THR A 414 5.32 -2.57 10.51
CA THR A 414 6.31 -2.52 11.62
C THR A 414 5.70 -2.28 12.99
N THR A 415 4.53 -1.65 13.08
CA THR A 415 3.91 -1.22 14.34
C THR A 415 3.72 -2.35 15.34
N THR A 416 3.05 -3.43 14.94
CA THR A 416 2.78 -4.61 15.77
C THR A 416 4.06 -5.26 16.27
N GLY A 417 5.05 -5.46 15.40
CA GLY A 417 6.32 -6.08 15.78
C GLY A 417 7.10 -5.25 16.79
N ARG A 418 7.17 -3.92 16.57
CA ARG A 418 7.86 -2.99 17.47
C ARG A 418 7.22 -2.94 18.84
N ILE A 419 5.91 -2.71 18.93
CA ILE A 419 5.24 -2.62 20.23
C ILE A 419 5.25 -3.96 20.97
N ALA A 420 5.08 -5.09 20.26
CA ALA A 420 5.17 -6.41 20.86
C ALA A 420 6.57 -6.64 21.44
N SER A 421 7.64 -6.24 20.74
CA SER A 421 9.01 -6.36 21.24
C SER A 421 9.24 -5.52 22.51
N ILE A 422 8.75 -4.28 22.55
CA ILE A 422 8.89 -3.40 23.70
C ILE A 422 8.09 -3.96 24.90
N LEU A 423 6.89 -4.47 24.66
CA LEU A 423 6.06 -5.06 25.71
C LEU A 423 6.55 -6.44 26.18
N MET A 424 7.48 -7.09 25.45
CA MET A 424 8.16 -8.29 25.92
C MET A 424 9.20 -8.00 27.02
N MET A 425 9.73 -6.77 27.08
CA MET A 425 10.66 -6.36 28.13
C MET A 425 10.04 -6.49 29.52
N GLU A 426 10.89 -6.77 30.51
CA GLU A 426 10.55 -6.61 31.92
C GLU A 426 10.32 -5.13 32.25
N ASP A 427 9.48 -4.88 33.26
CA ASP A 427 9.10 -3.53 33.67
C ASP A 427 10.29 -2.78 34.26
N SER A 428 10.91 -1.96 33.41
CA SER A 428 12.19 -1.28 33.63
C SER A 428 12.14 0.16 33.11
N PRO A 429 13.02 1.06 33.58
CA PRO A 429 13.13 2.40 33.02
C PRO A 429 13.40 2.41 31.50
N GLU A 430 14.14 1.42 30.99
CA GLU A 430 14.40 1.23 29.56
C GLU A 430 13.11 0.94 28.80
N LYS A 431 12.23 0.07 29.32
CA LYS A 431 10.90 -0.19 28.71
C LYS A 431 10.08 1.09 28.62
N VAL A 432 10.06 1.90 29.69
CA VAL A 432 9.39 3.22 29.69
C VAL A 432 9.99 4.16 28.64
N GLN A 433 11.32 4.20 28.52
CA GLN A 433 12.02 5.02 27.52
C GLN A 433 11.66 4.60 26.09
N TYR A 434 11.61 3.29 25.80
CA TYR A 434 11.12 2.77 24.53
C TYR A 434 9.65 3.12 24.28
N LEU A 435 8.76 2.99 25.28
CA LEU A 435 7.34 3.34 25.13
C LEU A 435 7.13 4.83 24.83
N LYS A 436 7.90 5.73 25.45
CA LYS A 436 7.88 7.16 25.13
C LYS A 436 8.37 7.44 23.71
N ALA A 437 9.45 6.78 23.30
CA ALA A 437 10.00 6.91 21.96
C ALA A 437 9.04 6.37 20.89
N PHE A 438 8.42 5.21 21.15
CA PHE A 438 7.37 4.64 20.32
C PHE A 438 6.14 5.56 20.22
N SER A 439 5.68 6.12 21.35
CA SER A 439 4.59 7.10 21.36
C SER A 439 4.92 8.33 20.52
N ARG A 440 6.14 8.89 20.65
CA ARG A 440 6.62 10.00 19.81
C ARG A 440 6.62 9.64 18.33
N TRP A 441 7.09 8.44 18.00
CA TRP A 441 7.16 7.94 16.63
C TRP A 441 5.76 7.78 16.00
N ILE A 442 4.82 7.10 16.69
CA ILE A 442 3.42 6.98 16.26
C ILE A 442 2.77 8.35 16.13
N ASN A 443 2.94 9.20 17.15
CA ASN A 443 2.38 10.54 17.13
C ASN A 443 2.82 11.31 15.89
N ASN A 444 4.12 11.33 15.58
CA ASN A 444 4.65 12.02 14.41
C ASN A 444 4.05 11.50 13.11
N GLY A 445 3.89 10.18 12.99
CA GLY A 445 3.26 9.57 11.83
C GLY A 445 1.82 9.97 11.59
N CYS A 446 1.10 10.21 12.68
CA CYS A 446 -0.28 10.64 12.66
C CYS A 446 -0.44 12.14 12.37
N LEU A 447 0.63 12.94 12.40
CA LEU A 447 0.57 14.37 12.10
C LEU A 447 0.41 14.63 10.59
N PRO A 448 -0.20 15.76 10.18
CA PRO A 448 -0.37 16.11 8.77
C PRO A 448 0.98 16.20 8.02
N ALA A 449 1.22 15.29 7.09
CA ALA A 449 2.47 15.21 6.35
C ALA A 449 2.55 16.27 5.23
N ASP A 450 3.73 16.82 5.01
CA ASP A 450 3.99 17.84 3.99
C ASP A 450 3.92 17.25 2.56
N GLY A 451 3.58 18.09 1.58
CA GLY A 451 3.64 17.78 0.16
C GLY A 451 2.97 16.47 -0.22
N LEU A 452 3.71 15.59 -0.88
CA LEU A 452 3.29 14.26 -1.30
C LEU A 452 3.80 13.14 -0.38
N LEU A 453 4.45 13.49 0.74
CA LEU A 453 4.94 12.50 1.70
C LEU A 453 3.78 11.78 2.41
N GLY A 454 4.00 10.55 2.85
CA GLY A 454 3.07 9.84 3.72
C GLY A 454 3.04 10.41 5.15
N SER A 455 2.03 10.14 5.97
CA SER A 455 0.90 9.23 5.69
C SER A 455 -0.43 9.95 5.54
N PHE A 456 -0.71 11.00 6.33
CA PHE A 456 -2.04 11.59 6.42
C PHE A 456 -2.01 13.10 6.11
N LYS A 457 -3.10 13.63 5.57
CA LYS A 457 -3.22 15.00 5.10
C LYS A 457 -4.30 15.77 5.87
N PRO A 458 -4.21 17.11 5.95
CA PRO A 458 -5.13 17.90 6.77
C PRO A 458 -6.58 17.87 6.27
N ASP A 459 -6.82 17.56 5.00
CA ASP A 459 -8.15 17.44 4.39
C ASP A 459 -8.75 16.02 4.46
N GLY A 460 -8.03 15.08 5.07
CA GLY A 460 -8.41 13.67 5.19
C GLY A 460 -7.81 12.75 4.12
N GLY A 461 -6.94 13.25 3.23
CA GLY A 461 -6.18 12.40 2.30
C GLY A 461 -5.21 11.46 3.03
N ALA A 462 -4.98 10.27 2.45
CA ALA A 462 -4.05 9.27 2.96
C ALA A 462 -3.09 8.80 1.85
N PHE A 463 -1.79 9.04 2.04
CA PHE A 463 -0.80 9.09 0.98
C PHE A 463 0.18 7.92 1.03
N HIS A 464 0.36 7.30 -0.13
CA HIS A 464 1.47 6.42 -0.45
C HIS A 464 1.75 6.54 -1.96
N HIS A 465 2.97 6.23 -2.40
CA HIS A 465 3.39 6.45 -3.80
C HIS A 465 3.09 7.87 -4.31
N CYS A 466 3.28 8.88 -3.45
CA CYS A 466 3.09 10.30 -3.75
C CYS A 466 1.66 10.74 -4.16
N ASN A 467 0.61 9.95 -3.86
CA ASN A 467 -0.78 10.35 -4.12
C ASN A 467 -1.74 9.77 -3.06
N ASN A 468 -2.99 10.21 -3.05
CA ASN A 468 -4.01 9.63 -2.20
C ASN A 468 -4.30 8.18 -2.63
N TYR A 469 -4.01 7.21 -1.77
CA TYR A 469 -3.99 5.80 -2.12
C TYR A 469 -4.73 4.92 -1.08
N PRO A 470 -6.06 4.77 -1.22
CA PRO A 470 -6.90 3.96 -0.32
C PRO A 470 -6.41 2.54 -0.06
N ALA A 471 -5.91 1.82 -1.08
CA ALA A 471 -5.49 0.42 -0.93
C ALA A 471 -4.26 0.25 0.00
N TYR A 472 -3.33 1.22 0.01
CA TYR A 472 -2.25 1.25 1.02
C TYR A 472 -2.74 1.84 2.34
N ALA A 473 -3.59 2.87 2.28
CA ALA A 473 -4.13 3.52 3.46
C ALA A 473 -4.88 2.54 4.36
N VAL A 474 -5.61 1.54 3.84
CA VAL A 474 -6.26 0.53 4.70
C VAL A 474 -5.25 -0.29 5.51
N GLY A 475 -4.13 -0.70 4.93
CA GLY A 475 -3.08 -1.41 5.66
C GLY A 475 -2.42 -0.51 6.74
N GLY A 476 -2.09 0.73 6.39
CA GLY A 476 -1.48 1.65 7.35
C GLY A 476 -2.45 2.15 8.43
N LEU A 477 -3.74 2.33 8.12
CA LEU A 477 -4.76 2.69 9.10
C LEU A 477 -4.98 1.58 10.13
N ASP A 478 -4.77 0.31 9.78
CA ASP A 478 -4.80 -0.78 10.77
C ASP A 478 -3.73 -0.55 11.85
N GLY A 479 -2.49 -0.29 11.45
CA GLY A 479 -1.41 0.05 12.38
C GLY A 479 -1.69 1.35 13.17
N ALA A 480 -2.07 2.42 12.50
CA ALA A 480 -2.29 3.72 13.14
C ALA A 480 -3.44 3.68 14.17
N THR A 481 -4.60 3.16 13.79
CA THR A 481 -5.79 3.14 14.66
C THR A 481 -5.61 2.19 15.85
N ASN A 482 -5.01 1.02 15.63
CA ASN A 482 -4.67 0.10 16.73
C ASN A 482 -3.70 0.75 17.72
N MET A 483 -2.67 1.47 17.26
CA MET A 483 -1.71 2.12 18.15
C MET A 483 -2.27 3.34 18.87
N ILE A 484 -3.14 4.12 18.23
CA ILE A 484 -3.88 5.21 18.89
C ILE A 484 -4.74 4.63 20.02
N TYR A 485 -5.53 3.58 19.76
CA TYR A 485 -6.33 2.91 20.78
C TYR A 485 -5.45 2.34 21.90
N LEU A 486 -4.39 1.60 21.55
CA LEU A 486 -3.48 0.99 22.51
C LEU A 486 -2.94 2.03 23.50
N LEU A 487 -2.42 3.15 23.00
CA LEU A 487 -1.81 4.21 23.81
C LEU A 487 -2.83 5.16 24.46
N SER A 488 -4.08 5.15 24.01
CA SER A 488 -5.13 6.11 24.43
C SER A 488 -5.32 6.13 25.95
N ARG A 489 -5.60 7.31 26.50
CA ARG A 489 -5.93 7.49 27.94
C ARG A 489 -4.83 6.97 28.89
N THR A 490 -3.59 7.03 28.46
CA THR A 490 -2.37 6.79 29.26
C THR A 490 -1.44 7.99 29.15
N SER A 491 -0.35 8.01 29.93
CA SER A 491 0.73 8.98 29.76
C SER A 491 1.48 8.85 28.42
N PHE A 492 1.27 7.76 27.67
CA PHE A 492 1.86 7.51 26.35
C PHE A 492 0.91 7.86 25.19
N ALA A 493 -0.25 8.45 25.45
CA ALA A 493 -1.22 8.80 24.41
C ALA A 493 -0.62 9.78 23.38
N VAL A 494 -1.01 9.60 22.11
CA VAL A 494 -0.68 10.56 21.05
C VAL A 494 -1.29 11.95 21.34
N SER A 495 -0.80 12.96 20.62
CA SER A 495 -1.35 14.31 20.68
C SER A 495 -2.78 14.35 20.12
N GLU A 496 -3.55 15.36 20.56
CA GLU A 496 -4.88 15.64 20.03
C GLU A 496 -4.86 15.85 18.51
N LEU A 497 -3.86 16.58 18.00
CA LEU A 497 -3.71 16.82 16.56
C LEU A 497 -3.48 15.51 15.78
N GLY A 498 -2.60 14.62 16.25
CA GLY A 498 -2.36 13.33 15.61
C GLY A 498 -3.61 12.44 15.63
N HIS A 499 -4.31 12.38 16.77
CA HIS A 499 -5.57 11.65 16.89
C HIS A 499 -6.63 12.22 15.92
N ASN A 500 -6.85 13.54 15.94
CA ASN A 500 -7.84 14.20 15.11
C ASN A 500 -7.55 14.07 13.60
N THR A 501 -6.28 14.06 13.21
CA THR A 501 -5.87 13.86 11.81
C THR A 501 -6.31 12.48 11.31
N VAL A 502 -6.02 11.41 12.04
CA VAL A 502 -6.44 10.05 11.66
C VAL A 502 -7.97 9.89 11.70
N LYS A 503 -8.63 10.52 12.68
CA LYS A 503 -10.10 10.60 12.72
C LYS A 503 -10.65 11.24 11.43
N ASN A 504 -10.11 12.37 11.01
CA ASN A 504 -10.54 13.08 9.80
C ASN A 504 -10.29 12.26 8.52
N VAL A 505 -9.19 11.50 8.45
CA VAL A 505 -8.92 10.57 7.35
C VAL A 505 -10.01 9.50 7.24
N LEU A 506 -10.39 8.87 8.35
CA LEU A 506 -11.49 7.89 8.36
C LEU A 506 -12.83 8.53 7.99
N LEU A 507 -13.09 9.76 8.46
CA LEU A 507 -14.30 10.51 8.10
C LEU A 507 -14.36 10.85 6.60
N ALA A 508 -13.23 11.20 5.99
CA ALA A 508 -13.12 11.38 4.55
C ALA A 508 -13.29 10.04 3.81
N MET A 509 -12.66 8.96 4.30
CA MET A 509 -12.75 7.62 3.72
C MET A 509 -14.16 7.07 3.67
N ARG A 510 -14.93 7.13 4.76
CA ARG A 510 -16.35 6.75 4.72
C ARG A 510 -17.19 7.64 3.79
N PHE A 511 -16.71 8.84 3.46
CA PHE A 511 -17.41 9.79 2.63
C PHE A 511 -17.17 9.50 1.14
N TYR A 512 -15.93 9.27 0.72
CA TYR A 512 -15.64 8.93 -0.68
C TYR A 512 -15.95 7.46 -1.02
N CYS A 513 -15.87 6.53 -0.05
CA CYS A 513 -16.36 5.17 -0.23
C CYS A 513 -17.89 5.10 -0.16
N ASN A 514 -18.49 4.15 -0.90
CA ASN A 514 -19.92 3.91 -0.80
C ASN A 514 -20.33 2.47 -1.15
N LYS A 515 -20.91 1.70 -0.24
CA LYS A 515 -20.92 1.92 1.22
C LYS A 515 -19.52 1.67 1.80
N LEU A 516 -18.89 0.59 1.35
CA LEU A 516 -17.54 0.15 1.73
C LEU A 516 -16.54 0.31 0.59
N ASP A 517 -17.00 0.08 -0.65
CA ASP A 517 -16.18 0.01 -1.85
C ASP A 517 -15.47 1.34 -2.14
N PHE A 518 -14.24 1.22 -2.62
CA PHE A 518 -13.52 2.35 -3.21
C PHE A 518 -14.18 2.76 -4.53
N PRO A 519 -14.23 4.06 -4.84
CA PRO A 519 -14.41 4.51 -6.21
C PRO A 519 -13.27 3.94 -7.08
N TRP A 520 -13.56 3.40 -8.27
CA TRP A 520 -12.54 2.77 -9.11
C TRP A 520 -11.45 3.76 -9.53
N SER A 521 -11.76 5.05 -9.61
CA SER A 521 -10.79 6.10 -9.93
C SER A 521 -9.76 6.28 -8.82
N MET A 522 -10.07 5.81 -7.60
CA MET A 522 -9.22 5.87 -6.41
C MET A 522 -8.66 4.50 -6.02
N SER A 523 -8.84 3.46 -6.83
CA SER A 523 -8.33 2.11 -6.52
C SER A 523 -6.83 1.91 -6.78
N GLY A 524 -6.12 2.97 -7.22
CA GLY A 524 -4.70 2.91 -7.58
C GLY A 524 -4.47 1.90 -8.71
N ARG A 525 -3.53 0.97 -8.50
CA ARG A 525 -3.23 -0.10 -9.47
C ARG A 525 -4.20 -1.29 -9.47
N HIS A 526 -5.26 -1.27 -8.66
CA HIS A 526 -6.23 -2.38 -8.55
C HIS A 526 -7.66 -1.96 -8.88
N PRO A 527 -7.97 -1.45 -10.09
CA PRO A 527 -9.33 -1.08 -10.48
C PRO A 527 -10.20 -2.32 -10.80
N ASP A 528 -10.31 -3.23 -9.83
CA ASP A 528 -11.04 -4.51 -9.91
C ASP A 528 -12.39 -4.50 -9.16
N GLY A 529 -12.69 -3.40 -8.45
CA GLY A 529 -13.88 -3.23 -7.61
C GLY A 529 -13.89 -4.03 -6.32
N LYS A 530 -12.76 -4.61 -5.91
CA LYS A 530 -12.63 -5.41 -4.68
C LYS A 530 -12.14 -4.60 -3.48
N GLY A 531 -11.50 -3.45 -3.72
CA GLY A 531 -11.01 -2.58 -2.65
C GLY A 531 -12.12 -1.98 -1.79
N LYS A 532 -11.98 -2.09 -0.46
CA LYS A 532 -12.95 -1.61 0.53
C LYS A 532 -12.28 -0.96 1.73
N LEU A 533 -12.98 -0.04 2.38
CA LEU A 533 -12.60 0.42 3.72
C LEU A 533 -12.80 -0.69 4.76
N VAL A 534 -12.13 -0.58 5.90
CA VAL A 534 -12.20 -1.57 6.98
C VAL A 534 -13.02 -0.98 8.14
N PRO A 535 -14.20 -1.53 8.47
CA PRO A 535 -15.01 -1.03 9.57
C PRO A 535 -14.28 -1.03 10.92
N MET A 536 -13.45 -2.04 11.19
CA MET A 536 -12.74 -2.17 12.48
C MET A 536 -11.88 -0.94 12.84
N HIS A 537 -11.35 -0.20 11.86
CA HIS A 537 -10.62 1.04 12.10
C HIS A 537 -11.46 2.08 12.86
N TYR A 538 -12.74 2.19 12.51
CA TYR A 538 -13.69 3.10 13.16
C TYR A 538 -14.01 2.64 14.57
N ALA A 539 -14.16 1.33 14.79
CA ALA A 539 -14.38 0.80 16.13
C ALA A 539 -13.19 1.03 17.06
N MET A 540 -11.95 0.84 16.57
CA MET A 540 -10.74 1.10 17.36
C MET A 540 -10.65 2.58 17.76
N MET A 541 -10.93 3.49 16.83
CA MET A 541 -10.96 4.93 17.13
C MET A 541 -12.12 5.31 18.05
N ALA A 542 -13.28 4.64 17.95
CA ALA A 542 -14.37 4.82 18.90
C ALA A 542 -13.93 4.47 20.32
N LEU A 543 -13.26 3.33 20.51
CA LEU A 543 -12.76 2.89 21.81
C LEU A 543 -11.56 3.70 22.33
N ALA A 544 -10.85 4.41 21.45
CA ALA A 544 -9.76 5.31 21.84
C ALA A 544 -10.27 6.56 22.60
N GLY A 545 -11.56 6.89 22.49
CA GLY A 545 -12.16 8.12 23.01
C GLY A 545 -11.93 9.32 22.10
N THR A 546 -12.42 10.49 22.49
CA THR A 546 -12.29 11.70 21.66
C THR A 546 -10.84 12.22 21.65
N PRO A 547 -10.40 12.91 20.58
CA PRO A 547 -9.04 13.46 20.47
C PRO A 547 -8.61 14.35 21.65
N ASP A 548 -9.53 15.17 22.17
CA ASP A 548 -9.35 16.07 23.31
C ASP A 548 -9.40 15.34 24.68
N LYS A 549 -9.65 14.01 24.66
CA LYS A 549 -9.79 13.12 25.82
C LYS A 549 -11.00 13.41 26.72
N SER A 550 -11.95 14.23 26.27
CA SER A 550 -13.16 14.59 27.03
C SER A 550 -14.17 13.43 27.16
N GLN A 551 -14.19 12.51 26.20
CA GLN A 551 -15.07 11.34 26.21
C GLN A 551 -14.26 10.04 26.06
N THR A 552 -14.69 9.01 26.78
CA THR A 552 -14.08 7.68 26.75
C THR A 552 -14.43 6.89 25.50
N ILE A 553 -15.49 7.30 24.80
CA ILE A 553 -15.96 6.74 23.54
C ILE A 553 -16.17 7.89 22.56
N ASP A 554 -15.56 7.82 21.39
CA ASP A 554 -15.89 8.73 20.29
C ASP A 554 -17.16 8.23 19.58
N LYS A 555 -18.29 8.87 19.90
CA LYS A 555 -19.59 8.49 19.33
C LYS A 555 -19.67 8.69 17.82
N GLU A 556 -18.93 9.62 17.25
CA GLU A 556 -18.94 9.81 15.79
C GLU A 556 -18.31 8.61 15.10
N MET A 557 -17.17 8.12 15.63
CA MET A 557 -16.52 6.92 15.14
C MET A 557 -17.36 5.65 15.39
N GLY A 558 -17.97 5.55 16.58
CA GLY A 558 -18.84 4.42 16.93
C GLY A 558 -20.10 4.34 16.05
N ASN A 559 -20.72 5.49 15.79
CA ASN A 559 -21.89 5.58 14.92
C ASN A 559 -21.54 5.26 13.46
N ALA A 560 -20.38 5.72 12.99
CA ALA A 560 -19.83 5.36 11.68
C ALA A 560 -19.65 3.86 11.55
N TYR A 561 -18.97 3.23 12.51
CA TYR A 561 -18.77 1.79 12.56
C TYR A 561 -20.10 1.04 12.45
N LEU A 562 -21.08 1.39 13.29
CA LEU A 562 -22.38 0.71 13.31
C LEU A 562 -23.13 0.84 11.99
N ARG A 563 -23.03 1.97 11.28
CA ARG A 563 -23.55 2.07 9.90
C ARG A 563 -22.84 1.07 8.99
N LEU A 564 -21.51 1.06 9.00
CA LEU A 564 -20.67 0.27 8.09
C LEU A 564 -20.90 -1.24 8.22
N VAL A 565 -21.21 -1.75 9.41
CA VAL A 565 -21.48 -3.18 9.66
C VAL A 565 -22.96 -3.58 9.62
N THR A 566 -23.86 -2.62 9.37
CA THR A 566 -25.30 -2.92 9.25
C THR A 566 -25.62 -3.49 7.87
N ASN A 567 -26.38 -4.59 7.82
CA ASN A 567 -26.83 -5.29 6.61
C ASN A 567 -25.72 -5.82 5.69
N VAL A 568 -24.46 -5.87 6.17
CA VAL A 568 -23.37 -6.51 5.46
C VAL A 568 -23.67 -8.01 5.42
N LYS A 569 -23.91 -8.55 4.23
CA LYS A 569 -24.06 -9.99 4.04
C LYS A 569 -22.72 -10.64 4.37
N GLU A 570 -22.70 -11.60 5.28
CA GLU A 570 -21.54 -12.48 5.46
C GLU A 570 -21.23 -13.12 4.10
N ASN A 571 -20.17 -12.68 3.45
CA ASN A 571 -19.50 -13.39 2.37
C ASN A 571 -18.27 -12.58 1.99
N GLU A 572 -17.07 -13.07 2.29
CA GLU A 572 -15.92 -12.74 1.44
C GLU A 572 -14.78 -13.75 1.64
N ILE A 573 -14.86 -14.83 0.86
CA ILE A 573 -13.74 -15.74 0.60
C ILE A 573 -12.76 -15.10 -0.44
N ASP A 574 -13.02 -13.87 -0.91
CA ASP A 574 -12.30 -13.22 -2.02
C ASP A 574 -11.86 -11.76 -1.71
N ASN A 575 -11.54 -11.45 -0.45
CA ASN A 575 -10.94 -10.15 -0.11
C ASN A 575 -9.48 -10.08 -0.61
N PRO A 576 -9.06 -8.94 -1.22
CA PRO A 576 -7.66 -8.72 -1.57
C PRO A 576 -6.72 -8.85 -0.36
N GLU A 577 -5.50 -9.34 -0.58
CA GLU A 577 -4.50 -9.57 0.49
C GLU A 577 -4.18 -8.30 1.30
N TYR A 578 -4.30 -7.12 0.69
CA TYR A 578 -4.02 -5.84 1.35
C TYR A 578 -5.14 -5.38 2.30
N ILE A 579 -6.32 -6.01 2.30
CA ILE A 579 -7.40 -5.71 3.25
C ILE A 579 -7.19 -6.53 4.53
N PRO A 580 -7.00 -5.88 5.69
CA PRO A 580 -6.93 -6.58 6.98
C PRO A 580 -8.14 -7.50 7.20
N PHE A 581 -7.86 -8.77 7.50
CA PHE A 581 -8.91 -9.75 7.78
C PHE A 581 -9.50 -9.56 9.19
N VAL A 582 -10.84 -9.47 9.28
CA VAL A 582 -11.58 -9.35 10.53
C VAL A 582 -12.60 -10.50 10.61
N PRO A 583 -12.53 -11.40 11.62
CA PRO A 583 -13.53 -12.45 11.82
C PRO A 583 -14.91 -11.86 12.11
N SER A 584 -15.99 -12.47 11.58
CA SER A 584 -17.37 -12.00 11.82
C SER A 584 -17.75 -12.00 13.30
N SER A 585 -17.25 -12.96 14.08
CA SER A 585 -17.42 -12.98 15.54
C SER A 585 -16.80 -11.77 16.24
N ARG A 586 -15.66 -11.25 15.75
CA ARG A 586 -15.02 -10.04 16.30
C ARG A 586 -15.82 -8.80 15.95
N GLU A 587 -16.31 -8.72 14.72
CA GLU A 587 -17.18 -7.62 14.27
C GLU A 587 -18.48 -7.58 15.08
N GLN A 588 -19.11 -8.73 15.29
CA GLN A 588 -20.34 -8.86 16.08
C GLN A 588 -20.10 -8.47 17.56
N ALA A 589 -19.04 -8.98 18.21
CA ALA A 589 -18.71 -8.61 19.58
C ALA A 589 -18.44 -7.09 19.72
N MET A 590 -17.77 -6.50 18.73
CA MET A 590 -17.50 -5.07 18.72
C MET A 590 -18.77 -4.23 18.50
N LYS A 591 -19.69 -4.71 17.66
CA LYS A 591 -21.02 -4.11 17.46
C LYS A 591 -21.81 -4.08 18.76
N GLU A 592 -21.90 -5.21 19.46
CA GLU A 592 -22.56 -5.31 20.76
C GLU A 592 -21.93 -4.37 21.79
N LYS A 593 -20.59 -4.34 21.85
CA LYS A 593 -19.84 -3.44 22.74
C LYS A 593 -20.18 -1.97 22.50
N LEU A 594 -20.16 -1.51 21.25
CA LEU A 594 -20.45 -0.11 20.93
C LEU A 594 -21.93 0.25 21.10
N GLN A 595 -22.85 -0.69 20.87
CA GLN A 595 -24.27 -0.51 21.20
C GLN A 595 -24.50 -0.36 22.70
N ALA A 596 -23.80 -1.14 23.53
CA ALA A 596 -23.83 -1.00 24.99
C ALA A 596 -23.30 0.38 25.47
N GLU A 597 -22.38 0.98 24.72
CA GLU A 597 -21.89 2.35 24.92
C GLU A 597 -22.82 3.44 24.33
N ASN A 598 -24.06 3.09 23.98
CA ASN A 598 -25.07 3.98 23.40
C ASN A 598 -24.69 4.61 22.06
N CYS A 599 -23.84 3.94 21.26
CA CYS A 599 -23.67 4.30 19.85
C CYS A 599 -24.87 3.81 19.04
N ILE A 600 -25.24 4.58 18.01
CA ILE A 600 -26.31 4.26 17.07
C ILE A 600 -25.79 4.40 15.64
N ALA A 601 -26.19 3.52 14.72
CA ALA A 601 -25.77 3.63 13.33
C ALA A 601 -26.12 5.03 12.78
N GLU A 602 -25.11 5.71 12.24
CA GLU A 602 -25.36 6.98 11.58
C GLU A 602 -26.18 6.80 10.29
N GLY A 603 -26.83 7.87 9.85
CA GLY A 603 -27.37 7.94 8.49
C GLY A 603 -26.26 7.99 7.44
N ASN A 604 -26.61 7.84 6.17
CA ASN A 604 -25.66 8.03 5.09
C ASN A 604 -25.07 9.45 5.14
N PRO A 605 -23.74 9.63 5.06
CA PRO A 605 -23.13 10.95 5.06
C PRO A 605 -23.70 11.84 3.94
N GLN A 606 -24.06 13.08 4.26
CA GLN A 606 -24.62 14.05 3.32
C GLN A 606 -23.66 15.21 3.12
N GLY A 607 -23.60 15.78 1.92
CA GLY A 607 -22.88 17.03 1.69
C GLY A 607 -21.94 17.02 0.49
N ASN A 608 -20.88 17.83 0.58
CA ASN A 608 -19.77 17.86 -0.36
C ASN A 608 -18.42 17.83 0.37
N TRP A 609 -17.47 17.03 -0.10
CA TRP A 609 -16.12 16.94 0.44
C TRP A 609 -15.08 17.21 -0.65
N ASN A 610 -14.13 18.10 -0.36
CA ASN A 610 -13.02 18.40 -1.25
C ASN A 610 -11.71 17.81 -0.68
N LEU A 611 -11.11 16.88 -1.41
CA LEU A 611 -9.76 16.37 -1.17
C LEU A 611 -8.82 17.08 -2.14
N GLY A 612 -8.25 18.21 -1.69
CA GLY A 612 -7.22 18.92 -2.43
C GLY A 612 -5.99 18.04 -2.62
N TYR A 613 -5.55 17.40 -1.53
CA TYR A 613 -4.56 16.33 -1.53
C TYR A 613 -5.18 15.04 -2.08
N GLY A 614 -5.18 14.91 -3.41
CA GLY A 614 -5.76 13.77 -4.12
C GLY A 614 -6.62 14.17 -5.32
N CYS A 615 -6.78 15.48 -5.57
CA CYS A 615 -7.52 16.04 -6.72
C CYS A 615 -8.91 15.41 -6.90
N THR A 616 -9.64 15.25 -5.79
CA THR A 616 -10.94 14.57 -5.76
C THR A 616 -12.00 15.46 -5.09
N ASN A 617 -13.21 15.54 -5.68
CA ASN A 617 -14.37 16.18 -5.05
C ASN A 617 -15.55 15.20 -5.03
N ILE A 618 -16.24 15.11 -3.90
CA ILE A 618 -17.30 14.13 -3.67
C ILE A 618 -18.58 14.84 -3.27
N GLN A 619 -19.68 14.55 -3.97
CA GLN A 619 -21.03 14.95 -3.58
C GLN A 619 -21.80 13.74 -3.06
N ARG A 620 -22.57 13.89 -1.97
CA ARG A 620 -23.52 12.88 -1.48
C ARG A 620 -24.88 13.45 -1.15
N ARG A 621 -25.93 12.78 -1.60
CA ARG A 621 -27.30 12.92 -1.08
C ARG A 621 -27.93 11.53 -0.95
N ASP A 622 -28.89 11.38 -0.03
CA ASP A 622 -29.57 10.11 0.23
C ASP A 622 -28.53 8.99 0.44
N ASN A 623 -28.56 7.89 -0.33
CA ASN A 623 -27.54 6.85 -0.29
C ASN A 623 -26.48 6.94 -1.40
N TRP A 624 -26.64 7.81 -2.40
CA TRP A 624 -25.72 7.87 -3.55
C TRP A 624 -24.53 8.80 -3.29
N SER A 625 -23.47 8.61 -4.07
CA SER A 625 -22.31 9.51 -4.11
C SER A 625 -21.84 9.71 -5.55
N ALA A 626 -21.38 10.92 -5.86
CA ALA A 626 -20.72 11.25 -7.11
C ALA A 626 -19.28 11.66 -6.81
N VAL A 627 -18.31 10.94 -7.36
CA VAL A 627 -16.87 11.11 -7.09
C VAL A 627 -16.20 11.59 -8.36
N ALA A 628 -15.82 12.87 -8.37
CA ALA A 628 -15.01 13.46 -9.43
C ALA A 628 -13.53 13.32 -9.07
N ARG A 629 -12.72 12.83 -10.01
CA ARG A 629 -11.26 12.75 -9.87
C ARG A 629 -10.55 13.25 -11.11
N GLY A 630 -9.54 14.08 -10.90
CA GLY A 630 -8.61 14.54 -11.92
C GLY A 630 -7.16 14.25 -11.53
N HIS A 631 -6.25 14.87 -12.28
CA HIS A 631 -4.82 14.84 -12.01
C HIS A 631 -4.21 16.20 -12.39
N SER A 632 -2.99 16.46 -11.93
CA SER A 632 -2.32 17.76 -12.10
C SER A 632 -0.82 17.54 -12.29
N ARG A 633 -0.05 18.62 -12.31
CA ARG A 633 1.42 18.56 -12.27
C ARG A 633 2.03 18.02 -10.98
N TYR A 634 1.20 17.71 -9.99
CA TYR A 634 1.62 17.13 -8.71
C TYR A 634 1.12 15.69 -8.53
N PHE A 635 -0.03 15.37 -9.11
CA PHE A 635 -0.69 14.08 -8.94
C PHE A 635 -0.69 13.30 -10.24
N TRP A 636 -0.24 12.06 -10.19
CA TRP A 636 -0.35 11.15 -11.32
C TRP A 636 -1.81 10.74 -11.57
N ALA A 637 -2.13 10.42 -12.82
CA ALA A 637 -3.45 9.99 -13.26
C ALA A 637 -3.78 8.57 -12.77
N SER A 638 -2.89 7.63 -13.05
CA SER A 638 -3.03 6.21 -12.72
C SER A 638 -1.66 5.60 -12.41
N GLU A 639 -1.65 4.54 -11.59
CA GLU A 639 -0.46 3.72 -11.35
C GLU A 639 -0.53 2.45 -12.18
N HIS A 640 0.46 2.25 -13.05
CA HIS A 640 0.58 1.08 -13.92
C HIS A 640 1.85 0.29 -13.59
N TYR A 641 1.70 -1.01 -13.35
CA TYR A 641 2.81 -1.94 -13.12
C TYR A 641 2.72 -3.06 -14.15
N ARG A 642 3.78 -3.86 -14.29
CA ARG A 642 3.71 -5.07 -15.14
C ARG A 642 2.65 -6.03 -14.58
N GLY A 643 1.61 -6.30 -15.37
CA GLY A 643 0.58 -7.29 -15.03
C GLY A 643 -0.57 -6.78 -14.17
N VAL A 644 -0.63 -5.49 -13.81
CA VAL A 644 -1.74 -4.89 -13.03
C VAL A 644 -2.06 -3.48 -13.52
N ASN A 645 -3.34 -3.12 -13.49
CA ASN A 645 -3.89 -1.89 -14.10
C ASN A 645 -3.35 -1.62 -15.52
N ILE A 646 -3.42 -2.59 -16.41
CA ILE A 646 -2.81 -2.47 -17.74
C ILE A 646 -3.46 -1.38 -18.61
N TYR A 647 -4.75 -1.07 -18.39
CA TYR A 647 -5.56 -0.23 -19.29
C TYR A 647 -6.14 1.04 -18.67
N GLY A 648 -5.87 1.32 -17.38
CA GLY A 648 -6.50 2.43 -16.64
C GLY A 648 -5.97 3.83 -16.93
N ARG A 649 -5.47 4.11 -18.15
CA ARG A 649 -4.85 5.41 -18.52
C ARG A 649 -5.78 6.60 -18.24
N TYR A 650 -7.08 6.40 -18.44
CA TYR A 650 -8.08 7.46 -18.35
C TYR A 650 -8.78 7.58 -16.98
N LEU A 651 -8.33 6.85 -15.95
CA LEU A 651 -8.95 6.84 -14.62
C LEU A 651 -9.02 8.24 -13.95
N ALA A 652 -8.20 9.19 -14.37
CA ALA A 652 -8.18 10.56 -13.87
C ALA A 652 -8.33 11.64 -14.95
N HIS A 653 -8.88 11.30 -16.12
CA HIS A 653 -9.13 12.25 -17.21
C HIS A 653 -10.38 13.11 -16.95
N GLY A 654 -10.53 13.58 -15.70
CA GLY A 654 -11.76 14.14 -15.17
C GLY A 654 -12.85 13.09 -15.14
N SER A 655 -12.62 11.98 -14.46
CA SER A 655 -13.64 10.95 -14.25
C SER A 655 -14.73 11.44 -13.31
N LEU A 656 -15.97 10.98 -13.49
CA LEU A 656 -17.08 11.20 -12.57
C LEU A 656 -17.84 9.88 -12.36
N GLN A 657 -17.52 9.17 -11.28
CA GLN A 657 -18.20 7.93 -10.93
C GLN A 657 -19.42 8.20 -10.05
N LEU A 658 -20.57 7.63 -10.43
CA LEU A 658 -21.78 7.62 -9.62
C LEU A 658 -21.86 6.26 -8.92
N LEU A 659 -21.74 6.26 -7.59
CA LEU A 659 -21.99 5.09 -6.76
C LEU A 659 -23.43 5.19 -6.21
N THR A 660 -24.28 4.24 -6.57
CA THR A 660 -25.71 4.27 -6.24
C THR A 660 -26.30 2.85 -6.18
N ALA A 661 -27.58 2.79 -5.86
CA ALA A 661 -28.42 1.61 -5.98
C ALA A 661 -29.79 2.02 -6.52
N ARG A 662 -30.55 1.04 -7.05
CA ARG A 662 -31.85 1.29 -7.68
C ARG A 662 -32.85 1.96 -6.73
N ASN A 663 -32.82 1.61 -5.44
CA ASN A 663 -33.59 2.28 -4.39
C ASN A 663 -32.67 2.94 -3.36
N LYS A 664 -33.14 4.02 -2.73
CA LYS A 664 -32.41 4.74 -1.69
C LYS A 664 -32.20 3.98 -0.37
N TYR A 665 -32.86 2.84 -0.22
CA TYR A 665 -32.77 1.97 0.96
C TYR A 665 -31.85 0.76 0.75
N ASP A 666 -31.41 0.53 -0.49
CA ASP A 666 -30.49 -0.55 -0.81
C ASP A 666 -29.05 -0.13 -0.45
N ASP A 667 -28.23 -1.09 -0.02
CA ASP A 667 -26.79 -0.86 0.17
C ASP A 667 -26.13 -0.60 -1.19
N VAL A 668 -25.21 0.37 -1.21
CA VAL A 668 -24.45 0.73 -2.40
C VAL A 668 -23.15 -0.09 -2.47
N SER A 669 -22.83 -0.57 -3.66
CA SER A 669 -21.56 -1.19 -4.05
C SER A 669 -21.23 -0.86 -5.50
N SER A 670 -20.04 -1.21 -5.96
CA SER A 670 -19.64 -1.11 -7.37
C SER A 670 -20.66 -1.80 -8.27
N LYS A 671 -21.11 -2.99 -7.86
CA LYS A 671 -22.06 -3.81 -8.60
C LYS A 671 -23.47 -3.20 -8.65
N THR A 672 -24.00 -2.67 -7.54
CA THR A 672 -25.30 -1.99 -7.57
C THR A 672 -25.27 -0.67 -8.35
N SER A 673 -24.07 -0.11 -8.52
CA SER A 673 -23.80 1.09 -9.30
C SER A 673 -23.64 0.81 -10.79
N GLY A 674 -23.84 -0.44 -11.23
CA GLY A 674 -23.73 -0.83 -12.63
C GLY A 674 -22.29 -1.01 -13.11
N TRP A 675 -21.36 -1.33 -12.21
CA TRP A 675 -19.96 -1.58 -12.59
C TRP A 675 -19.49 -2.97 -12.16
N VAL A 676 -18.85 -3.66 -13.09
CA VAL A 676 -18.04 -4.87 -12.90
C VAL A 676 -16.82 -4.76 -13.82
N GLU A 677 -15.79 -5.57 -13.61
CA GLU A 677 -14.61 -5.56 -14.47
C GLU A 677 -14.89 -6.23 -15.83
N GLU A 678 -15.72 -7.28 -15.84
CA GLU A 678 -15.92 -8.11 -17.01
C GLU A 678 -16.58 -7.35 -18.17
N GLY A 679 -15.88 -7.29 -19.29
CA GLY A 679 -16.32 -6.60 -20.49
C GLY A 679 -16.28 -5.07 -20.39
N PHE A 680 -15.75 -4.47 -19.33
CA PHE A 680 -15.69 -3.01 -19.17
C PHE A 680 -14.81 -2.37 -20.25
N ASP A 681 -15.27 -1.30 -20.90
CA ASP A 681 -14.50 -0.59 -21.92
C ASP A 681 -13.62 0.47 -21.23
N TRP A 682 -12.35 0.15 -21.06
CA TRP A 682 -11.37 1.04 -20.44
C TRP A 682 -11.16 2.37 -21.21
N GLY A 683 -11.57 2.44 -22.47
CA GLY A 683 -11.57 3.67 -23.27
C GLY A 683 -12.74 4.62 -22.93
N ARG A 684 -13.76 4.14 -22.21
CA ARG A 684 -15.01 4.87 -21.91
C ARG A 684 -15.25 5.04 -20.42
N ILE A 685 -14.22 5.48 -19.71
CA ILE A 685 -14.31 5.83 -18.29
C ILE A 685 -15.39 6.90 -18.06
N PRO A 686 -16.43 6.65 -17.23
CA PRO A 686 -17.50 7.62 -16.98
C PRO A 686 -16.99 9.00 -16.55
N GLY A 687 -17.50 10.04 -17.21
CA GLY A 687 -17.13 11.45 -17.05
C GLY A 687 -15.88 11.88 -17.82
N ALA A 688 -14.97 10.96 -18.16
CA ALA A 688 -13.71 11.28 -18.82
C ALA A 688 -13.93 11.82 -20.25
N THR A 689 -13.01 12.67 -20.70
CA THR A 689 -12.85 13.00 -22.13
C THR A 689 -11.56 12.35 -22.61
N ALA A 690 -11.66 11.46 -23.60
CA ALA A 690 -10.56 10.62 -24.04
C ALA A 690 -10.67 10.27 -25.53
N ILE A 691 -9.56 9.80 -26.11
CA ILE A 691 -9.57 9.21 -27.45
C ILE A 691 -9.93 7.73 -27.31
N HIS A 692 -10.97 7.28 -28.03
CA HIS A 692 -11.46 5.89 -27.97
C HIS A 692 -10.53 4.97 -28.75
N LEU A 693 -9.52 4.46 -28.05
CA LEU A 693 -8.48 3.60 -28.62
C LEU A 693 -8.90 2.12 -28.60
N PRO A 694 -8.41 1.31 -29.55
CA PRO A 694 -8.40 -0.14 -29.40
C PRO A 694 -7.64 -0.54 -28.12
N ILE A 695 -8.12 -1.58 -27.44
CA ILE A 695 -7.59 -1.99 -26.13
C ILE A 695 -6.07 -2.23 -26.13
N GLU A 696 -5.52 -2.76 -27.22
CA GLU A 696 -4.07 -2.99 -27.40
C GLU A 696 -3.26 -1.68 -27.42
N GLN A 697 -3.82 -0.58 -27.92
CA GLN A 697 -3.17 0.74 -27.91
C GLN A 697 -3.38 1.50 -26.60
N LEU A 698 -4.38 1.09 -25.80
CA LEU A 698 -4.62 1.65 -24.48
C LEU A 698 -3.69 1.05 -23.41
N LYS A 699 -3.09 -0.12 -23.69
CA LYS A 699 -2.10 -0.77 -22.83
C LYS A 699 -0.99 0.21 -22.40
N ALA A 700 -0.70 0.24 -21.11
CA ALA A 700 0.40 1.01 -20.57
C ALA A 700 1.76 0.45 -21.02
N VAL A 701 2.67 1.32 -21.44
CA VAL A 701 4.05 0.96 -21.83
C VAL A 701 4.95 1.12 -20.61
N VAL A 702 4.89 0.16 -19.70
CA VAL A 702 5.60 0.21 -18.42
C VAL A 702 7.12 0.05 -18.60
N LEU A 703 7.86 1.07 -18.21
CA LEU A 703 9.33 1.16 -18.31
C LEU A 703 9.95 1.42 -16.93
N ASN A 704 11.25 1.20 -16.82
CA ASN A 704 12.04 1.84 -15.77
C ASN A 704 12.63 3.12 -16.38
N VAL A 705 12.07 4.26 -16.02
CA VAL A 705 12.40 5.55 -16.66
C VAL A 705 13.60 6.25 -16.02
N ASP A 706 13.91 5.94 -14.76
CA ASP A 706 15.04 6.51 -14.03
C ASP A 706 15.42 5.67 -12.80
N LYS A 707 16.59 5.98 -12.22
CA LYS A 707 17.13 5.29 -11.03
C LYS A 707 16.29 5.41 -9.75
N TYR A 708 15.25 6.24 -9.74
CA TYR A 708 14.37 6.47 -8.57
C TYR A 708 13.10 5.61 -8.61
N SER A 709 12.85 4.92 -9.72
CA SER A 709 11.66 4.07 -9.94
C SER A 709 12.00 2.62 -10.29
N GLY A 710 11.01 1.74 -10.11
CA GLY A 710 10.99 0.39 -10.66
C GLY A 710 10.48 0.34 -12.10
N TYR A 711 9.92 -0.80 -12.50
CA TYR A 711 9.14 -0.90 -13.74
C TYR A 711 7.70 -0.45 -13.47
N GLU A 712 7.45 0.84 -13.67
CA GLU A 712 6.17 1.49 -13.37
C GLU A 712 5.90 2.66 -14.31
N GLU A 713 4.64 3.06 -14.44
CA GLU A 713 4.22 4.28 -15.13
C GLU A 713 3.18 5.02 -14.28
N MET A 714 3.47 6.28 -13.95
CA MET A 714 2.65 7.16 -13.11
C MET A 714 2.69 8.59 -13.68
N LEU A 715 1.94 8.81 -14.75
CA LEU A 715 1.99 10.06 -15.51
C LEU A 715 1.20 11.16 -14.79
N TYR A 716 1.89 12.24 -14.40
CA TYR A 716 1.31 13.52 -13.98
C TYR A 716 1.29 14.49 -15.18
N SER A 717 0.47 15.54 -15.10
CA SER A 717 0.39 16.53 -16.19
C SER A 717 1.41 17.66 -16.00
N ASP A 718 1.34 18.69 -16.85
CA ASP A 718 2.05 19.95 -16.71
C ASP A 718 1.12 21.08 -16.21
N GLU A 719 -0.16 20.78 -15.97
CA GLU A 719 -1.17 21.76 -15.57
C GLU A 719 -1.34 21.79 -14.04
N ALA A 720 -1.26 22.98 -13.44
CA ALA A 720 -1.46 23.15 -12.01
C ALA A 720 -2.95 23.21 -11.62
N PHE A 721 -3.81 23.68 -12.53
CA PHE A 721 -5.22 23.92 -12.25
C PHE A 721 -6.03 22.62 -12.39
N ALA A 722 -6.14 21.86 -11.30
CA ALA A 722 -7.08 20.74 -11.18
C ALA A 722 -7.45 20.52 -9.71
N GLY A 723 -8.74 20.54 -9.39
CA GLY A 723 -9.21 20.38 -8.01
C GLY A 723 -10.64 20.85 -7.82
N GLY A 724 -11.09 20.88 -6.56
CA GLY A 724 -12.45 21.24 -6.21
C GLY A 724 -12.57 22.30 -5.12
N ILE A 725 -13.83 22.62 -4.85
CA ILE A 725 -14.28 23.54 -3.80
C ILE A 725 -15.51 22.92 -3.15
N THR A 726 -15.54 22.91 -1.81
CA THR A 726 -16.73 22.62 -1.01
C THR A 726 -17.20 23.90 -0.32
N GLN A 727 -18.50 24.16 -0.33
CA GLN A 727 -19.16 25.30 0.32
C GLN A 727 -20.12 24.77 1.39
N GLU A 728 -19.95 25.24 2.64
CA GLU A 728 -20.78 24.85 3.80
C GLU A 728 -20.81 23.33 4.05
N LYS A 729 -19.80 22.60 3.52
CA LYS A 729 -19.79 21.13 3.42
C LYS A 729 -21.04 20.53 2.78
N LYS A 730 -21.79 21.31 1.99
CA LYS A 730 -23.09 20.92 1.42
C LYS A 730 -23.03 20.75 -0.10
N ASN A 731 -22.55 21.77 -0.79
CA ASN A 731 -22.45 21.85 -2.25
C ASN A 731 -21.01 22.12 -2.66
N GLY A 732 -20.69 21.96 -3.93
CA GLY A 732 -19.32 22.13 -4.39
C GLY A 732 -19.18 22.24 -5.88
N ALA A 733 -17.94 22.32 -6.34
CA ALA A 733 -17.60 22.22 -7.75
C ALA A 733 -16.20 21.62 -7.93
N PHE A 734 -15.93 21.11 -9.13
CA PHE A 734 -14.64 20.58 -9.55
C PHE A 734 -14.29 21.14 -10.92
N GLY A 735 -13.03 21.51 -11.13
CA GLY A 735 -12.54 22.00 -12.41
C GLY A 735 -11.13 21.51 -12.69
N MET A 736 -10.83 21.21 -13.95
CA MET A 736 -9.47 20.88 -14.37
C MET A 736 -9.13 21.34 -15.79
N LYS A 737 -7.85 21.65 -15.99
CA LYS A 737 -7.20 21.66 -17.31
C LYS A 737 -6.64 20.26 -17.55
N LEU A 738 -7.33 19.48 -18.37
CA LEU A 738 -6.86 18.17 -18.82
C LEU A 738 -5.80 18.35 -19.90
N HIS A 739 -4.70 17.63 -19.76
CA HIS A 739 -3.66 17.50 -20.79
C HIS A 739 -3.00 16.13 -20.67
N GLU A 740 -3.26 15.25 -21.64
CA GLU A 740 -2.65 13.91 -21.66
C GLU A 740 -1.13 14.01 -21.86
N HIS A 741 -0.36 13.06 -21.33
CA HIS A 741 1.11 13.08 -21.45
C HIS A 741 1.58 12.80 -22.89
N ASP A 742 2.71 13.40 -23.29
CA ASP A 742 3.29 13.25 -24.64
C ASP A 742 3.79 11.83 -24.98
N LYS A 743 3.79 10.94 -23.98
CA LYS A 743 4.08 9.51 -24.13
C LYS A 743 3.04 8.81 -25.02
N TYR A 744 1.81 9.34 -25.02
CA TYR A 744 0.68 8.83 -25.80
C TYR A 744 0.12 9.95 -26.68
N ASN A 745 -1.12 10.38 -26.45
CA ASN A 745 -1.77 11.42 -27.25
C ASN A 745 -1.59 12.80 -26.62
N GLY A 746 -0.35 13.27 -26.51
CA GLY A 746 -0.01 14.53 -25.83
C GLY A 746 -0.71 15.79 -26.33
N SER A 747 -1.29 15.76 -27.54
CA SER A 747 -2.13 16.87 -28.03
C SER A 747 -3.50 16.97 -27.35
N LEU A 748 -3.97 15.92 -26.66
CA LEU A 748 -5.31 15.90 -26.06
C LEU A 748 -5.39 16.87 -24.89
N ARG A 749 -6.24 17.88 -25.05
CA ARG A 749 -6.54 18.89 -24.03
C ARG A 749 -8.05 19.12 -23.90
N ALA A 750 -8.47 19.49 -22.70
CA ALA A 750 -9.85 19.91 -22.44
C ALA A 750 -9.94 20.73 -21.15
N ARG A 751 -10.92 21.63 -21.07
CA ARG A 751 -11.33 22.29 -19.82
C ARG A 751 -12.62 21.65 -19.36
N LYS A 752 -12.58 20.97 -18.22
CA LYS A 752 -13.70 20.17 -17.71
C LYS A 752 -14.15 20.71 -16.36
N SER A 753 -15.46 20.74 -16.13
CA SER A 753 -15.99 21.03 -14.81
C SER A 753 -17.26 20.26 -14.43
N TYR A 754 -17.42 20.10 -13.11
CA TYR A 754 -18.61 19.56 -12.46
C TYR A 754 -19.10 20.55 -11.41
N HIS A 755 -20.38 20.90 -11.44
CA HIS A 755 -21.01 21.79 -10.47
C HIS A 755 -22.07 20.99 -9.69
N PHE A 756 -21.83 20.79 -8.40
CA PHE A 756 -22.63 19.94 -7.54
C PHE A 756 -23.61 20.78 -6.71
N PHE A 757 -24.91 20.69 -7.03
CA PHE A 757 -25.96 21.43 -6.35
C PHE A 757 -27.05 20.48 -5.88
N ASP A 758 -27.03 20.12 -4.60
CA ASP A 758 -27.97 19.18 -4.00
C ASP A 758 -28.06 17.87 -4.80
N ASN A 759 -29.18 17.65 -5.50
CA ASN A 759 -29.50 16.44 -6.26
C ASN A 759 -29.22 16.54 -7.77
N LYS A 760 -28.49 17.57 -8.21
CA LYS A 760 -28.11 17.75 -9.62
C LYS A 760 -26.63 18.05 -9.78
N ILE A 761 -26.06 17.51 -10.86
CA ILE A 761 -24.66 17.69 -11.22
C ILE A 761 -24.61 18.23 -12.64
N ILE A 762 -24.16 19.47 -12.82
CA ILE A 762 -24.01 20.09 -14.14
C ILE A 762 -22.58 19.83 -14.60
N CYS A 763 -22.43 19.17 -15.74
CA CYS A 763 -21.16 18.75 -16.30
C CYS A 763 -20.88 19.55 -17.57
N LEU A 764 -19.79 20.32 -17.59
CA LEU A 764 -19.41 21.18 -18.71
C LEU A 764 -18.01 20.82 -19.23
N GLY A 765 -17.84 20.92 -20.55
CA GLY A 765 -16.55 20.78 -21.23
C GLY A 765 -16.39 21.85 -22.30
N SER A 766 -15.21 22.42 -22.44
CA SER A 766 -14.86 23.35 -23.52
C SER A 766 -13.40 23.16 -23.94
N ASP A 767 -13.04 23.70 -25.10
CA ASP A 767 -11.70 23.63 -25.69
C ASP A 767 -11.17 22.19 -25.77
N ILE A 768 -12.06 21.27 -26.17
CA ILE A 768 -11.69 19.87 -26.40
C ILE A 768 -11.00 19.79 -27.76
N GLU A 769 -9.74 19.37 -27.73
CA GLU A 769 -8.91 19.32 -28.93
C GLU A 769 -7.84 18.21 -28.88
N ASN A 770 -7.46 17.72 -30.05
CA ASN A 770 -6.25 16.93 -30.30
C ASN A 770 -5.99 16.83 -31.81
N ILE A 771 -4.89 16.18 -32.20
CA ILE A 771 -4.53 15.95 -33.60
C ILE A 771 -4.67 14.49 -34.06
N ASN A 772 -5.29 13.62 -33.25
CA ASN A 772 -5.46 12.21 -33.61
C ASN A 772 -6.58 12.07 -34.65
N ASN A 773 -6.20 11.71 -35.88
CA ASN A 773 -7.12 11.55 -37.01
C ASN A 773 -7.59 10.11 -37.22
N ASP A 774 -7.12 9.16 -36.39
CA ASP A 774 -7.41 7.74 -36.55
C ASP A 774 -8.62 7.32 -35.71
N TYR A 775 -8.76 7.88 -34.52
CA TYR A 775 -9.77 7.50 -33.52
C TYR A 775 -10.60 8.70 -33.06
N ASP A 776 -11.85 8.45 -32.71
CA ASP A 776 -12.75 9.49 -32.21
C ASP A 776 -12.39 9.93 -30.79
N THR A 777 -12.61 11.20 -30.52
CA THR A 777 -12.58 11.73 -29.16
C THR A 777 -13.99 11.72 -28.58
N GLU A 778 -14.15 11.15 -27.40
CA GLU A 778 -15.43 10.97 -26.74
C GLU A 778 -15.41 11.54 -25.33
N THR A 779 -16.54 12.07 -24.89
CA THR A 779 -16.84 12.22 -23.47
C THR A 779 -17.88 11.19 -23.06
N THR A 780 -17.55 10.30 -22.13
CA THR A 780 -18.50 9.28 -21.67
C THR A 780 -19.45 9.85 -20.61
N VAL A 781 -20.76 9.87 -20.90
CA VAL A 781 -21.79 10.29 -19.92
C VAL A 781 -22.02 9.18 -18.91
N PHE A 782 -22.24 7.94 -19.39
CA PHE A 782 -22.25 6.75 -18.57
C PHE A 782 -21.80 5.52 -19.38
N GLN A 783 -21.34 4.51 -18.65
CA GLN A 783 -21.17 3.13 -19.11
C GLN A 783 -21.61 2.22 -17.96
N LEU A 784 -22.62 1.38 -18.19
CA LEU A 784 -23.28 0.59 -17.15
C LEU A 784 -23.48 -0.87 -17.57
N ALA A 785 -23.16 -1.79 -16.66
CA ALA A 785 -23.28 -3.23 -16.86
C ALA A 785 -24.74 -3.69 -16.77
N LEU A 786 -25.14 -4.61 -17.64
CA LEU A 786 -26.45 -5.25 -17.66
C LEU A 786 -26.38 -6.61 -16.93
N LEU A 787 -26.34 -6.56 -15.60
CA LEU A 787 -25.93 -7.67 -14.75
C LEU A 787 -26.94 -8.83 -14.69
N ASN A 788 -28.20 -8.56 -14.98
CA ASN A 788 -29.28 -9.54 -14.86
C ASN A 788 -30.37 -9.34 -15.93
N LYS A 789 -31.35 -10.25 -15.94
CA LYS A 789 -32.47 -10.20 -16.89
C LYS A 789 -33.33 -8.93 -16.76
N GLN A 790 -33.46 -8.38 -15.55
CA GLN A 790 -34.23 -7.15 -15.32
C GLN A 790 -33.55 -5.94 -15.97
N ASP A 791 -32.22 -5.83 -15.84
CA ASP A 791 -31.45 -4.75 -16.44
C ASP A 791 -31.53 -4.81 -17.97
N LYS A 792 -31.39 -6.01 -18.56
CA LYS A 792 -31.57 -6.22 -20.00
C LYS A 792 -32.99 -5.89 -20.46
N SER A 793 -34.00 -6.32 -19.70
CA SER A 793 -35.41 -6.09 -20.07
C SER A 793 -35.78 -4.60 -20.03
N TYR A 794 -35.16 -3.81 -19.16
CA TYR A 794 -35.36 -2.36 -19.11
C TYR A 794 -35.09 -1.70 -20.46
N TRP A 795 -34.00 -2.09 -21.13
CA TRP A 795 -33.58 -1.49 -22.40
C TRP A 795 -34.40 -1.94 -23.62
N ASN A 796 -35.39 -2.83 -23.45
CA ASN A 796 -36.41 -3.10 -24.47
C ASN A 796 -37.47 -1.99 -24.54
N ASN A 797 -37.71 -1.28 -23.44
CA ASN A 797 -38.63 -0.15 -23.38
C ASN A 797 -38.10 0.93 -22.41
N PRO A 798 -36.94 1.54 -22.73
CA PRO A 798 -36.27 2.47 -21.83
C PRO A 798 -37.00 3.81 -21.76
N ILE A 799 -36.80 4.55 -20.67
CA ILE A 799 -37.33 5.90 -20.53
C ILE A 799 -36.36 6.87 -21.23
N ILE A 800 -36.63 7.14 -22.50
CA ILE A 800 -35.86 8.06 -23.35
C ILE A 800 -36.80 9.13 -23.88
N GLY A 801 -36.45 10.39 -23.68
CA GLY A 801 -37.10 11.52 -24.33
C GLY A 801 -36.23 12.10 -25.44
N LYS A 802 -36.63 13.28 -25.96
CA LYS A 802 -35.92 13.93 -27.07
C LYS A 802 -34.43 14.17 -26.78
N ASN A 803 -34.09 14.49 -25.54
CA ASN A 803 -32.75 14.86 -25.13
C ASN A 803 -32.46 14.53 -23.66
N TYR A 804 -33.10 13.47 -23.16
CA TYR A 804 -32.83 12.92 -21.84
C TYR A 804 -33.01 11.41 -21.82
N TRP A 805 -32.31 10.77 -20.89
CA TRP A 805 -32.32 9.33 -20.64
C TRP A 805 -32.53 9.11 -19.15
N ILE A 806 -33.20 8.01 -18.78
CA ILE A 806 -33.09 7.43 -17.45
C ILE A 806 -32.48 6.04 -17.65
N ASP A 807 -31.49 5.68 -16.84
CA ASP A 807 -30.90 4.35 -16.89
C ASP A 807 -31.69 3.32 -16.06
N HIS A 808 -31.28 2.06 -16.15
CA HIS A 808 -31.90 0.95 -15.43
C HIS A 808 -31.65 0.97 -13.90
N ILE A 809 -30.87 1.93 -13.39
CA ILE A 809 -30.55 2.16 -11.97
C ILE A 809 -31.23 3.46 -11.49
N ASN A 810 -32.17 4.01 -12.28
CA ASN A 810 -32.95 5.21 -12.00
C ASN A 810 -32.13 6.51 -11.94
N THR A 811 -30.98 6.61 -12.62
CA THR A 811 -30.29 7.90 -12.78
C THR A 811 -30.72 8.56 -14.08
N GLY A 812 -31.09 9.84 -14.00
CA GLY A 812 -31.48 10.65 -15.14
C GLY A 812 -30.31 11.46 -15.70
N TYR A 813 -30.24 11.56 -17.02
CA TYR A 813 -29.25 12.33 -17.76
C TYR A 813 -29.97 13.26 -18.72
N TYR A 814 -29.71 14.57 -18.62
CA TYR A 814 -30.28 15.58 -19.51
C TYR A 814 -29.19 16.25 -20.33
N ILE A 815 -29.34 16.26 -21.65
CA ILE A 815 -28.37 16.83 -22.59
C ILE A 815 -29.07 17.95 -23.37
N PRO A 816 -28.91 19.23 -22.96
CA PRO A 816 -29.59 20.33 -23.63
C PRO A 816 -29.16 20.47 -25.10
N THR A 817 -30.11 20.73 -25.98
CA THR A 817 -29.81 21.00 -27.40
C THR A 817 -29.24 22.41 -27.54
N ILE A 818 -27.92 22.51 -27.67
CA ILE A 818 -27.19 23.77 -27.83
C ILE A 818 -26.55 23.80 -29.21
N LYS A 819 -26.74 24.89 -29.96
CA LYS A 819 -26.18 25.04 -31.30
C LYS A 819 -24.64 24.97 -31.22
N GLY A 820 -24.05 24.08 -32.02
CA GLY A 820 -22.60 23.90 -32.11
C GLY A 820 -22.03 22.87 -31.13
N TYR A 821 -22.82 22.36 -30.18
CA TYR A 821 -22.40 21.31 -29.24
C TYR A 821 -22.61 19.93 -29.87
N ASP A 822 -21.81 18.97 -29.44
CA ASP A 822 -21.86 17.59 -29.90
C ASP A 822 -23.10 16.84 -29.40
N THR A 823 -23.51 15.82 -30.17
CA THR A 823 -24.68 15.00 -29.87
C THR A 823 -24.29 13.72 -29.13
N ALA A 824 -25.19 13.23 -28.28
CA ALA A 824 -24.99 11.98 -27.57
C ALA A 824 -25.42 10.76 -28.39
N ILE A 825 -24.70 9.65 -28.23
CA ILE A 825 -24.90 8.38 -28.89
C ILE A 825 -25.10 7.32 -27.80
N LEU A 826 -26.25 6.64 -27.85
CA LEU A 826 -26.56 5.52 -26.96
C LEU A 826 -26.26 4.21 -27.70
N GLU A 827 -25.45 3.35 -27.09
CA GLU A 827 -25.04 2.07 -27.66
C GLU A 827 -25.21 0.94 -26.65
N THR A 828 -25.88 -0.13 -27.08
CA THR A 828 -26.02 -1.37 -26.31
C THR A 828 -25.08 -2.42 -26.89
N HIS A 829 -24.22 -2.98 -26.04
CA HIS A 829 -23.19 -3.94 -26.41
C HIS A 829 -23.43 -5.26 -25.69
N TYR A 830 -24.01 -6.22 -26.39
CA TYR A 830 -24.13 -7.59 -25.87
C TYR A 830 -22.83 -8.35 -26.13
N ASN A 831 -22.34 -9.05 -25.10
CA ASN A 831 -21.07 -9.79 -25.12
C ASN A 831 -19.87 -8.90 -25.51
N GLN A 832 -19.82 -7.67 -24.97
CA GLN A 832 -18.71 -6.75 -25.14
C GLN A 832 -17.42 -7.43 -24.68
N GLN A 833 -16.46 -7.52 -25.60
CA GLN A 833 -15.15 -8.11 -25.32
C GLN A 833 -14.24 -7.04 -24.72
N SER A 834 -13.52 -7.38 -23.66
CA SER A 834 -12.50 -6.53 -23.06
C SER A 834 -11.43 -7.37 -22.38
N MET A 835 -10.61 -6.71 -21.55
CA MET A 835 -9.55 -7.31 -20.75
C MET A 835 -9.75 -6.90 -19.29
N SER A 836 -9.46 -7.80 -18.36
CA SER A 836 -9.29 -7.43 -16.95
C SER A 836 -8.11 -6.47 -16.81
N ASN A 837 -8.01 -5.80 -15.66
CA ASN A 837 -6.90 -4.95 -15.29
C ASN A 837 -5.54 -5.71 -15.33
N GLU A 838 -5.56 -7.04 -15.18
CA GLU A 838 -4.39 -7.93 -15.28
C GLU A 838 -4.12 -8.46 -16.70
N GLY A 839 -4.96 -8.11 -17.68
CA GLY A 839 -4.79 -8.53 -19.07
C GLY A 839 -5.36 -9.92 -19.39
N LYS A 840 -6.36 -10.39 -18.65
CA LYS A 840 -7.10 -11.61 -18.99
C LYS A 840 -8.32 -11.23 -19.85
N PRO A 841 -8.60 -11.92 -20.97
CA PRO A 841 -9.82 -11.67 -21.74
C PRO A 841 -11.08 -11.83 -20.88
N THR A 842 -12.01 -10.88 -21.00
CA THR A 842 -13.30 -10.89 -20.30
C THR A 842 -14.43 -10.48 -21.22
N THR A 843 -15.66 -10.82 -20.86
CA THR A 843 -16.85 -10.42 -21.62
C THR A 843 -17.99 -10.02 -20.69
N GLY A 844 -18.81 -9.07 -21.13
CA GLY A 844 -19.95 -8.59 -20.36
C GLY A 844 -20.97 -7.88 -21.24
N ASP A 845 -22.20 -7.75 -20.76
CA ASP A 845 -23.23 -6.97 -21.43
C ASP A 845 -23.24 -5.55 -20.87
N TRP A 846 -23.13 -4.55 -21.74
CA TRP A 846 -22.96 -3.15 -21.34
C TRP A 846 -23.87 -2.23 -22.14
N ILE A 847 -24.20 -1.09 -21.55
CA ILE A 847 -24.78 0.03 -22.27
C ILE A 847 -23.99 1.30 -21.99
N SER A 848 -23.75 2.09 -23.04
CA SER A 848 -22.96 3.32 -22.96
C SER A 848 -23.69 4.48 -23.61
N LEU A 849 -23.57 5.65 -23.00
CA LEU A 849 -23.97 6.93 -23.59
C LEU A 849 -22.73 7.82 -23.69
N THR A 850 -22.32 8.16 -24.91
CA THR A 850 -21.13 8.97 -25.18
C THR A 850 -21.51 10.24 -25.94
N ILE A 851 -20.74 11.30 -25.77
CA ILE A 851 -20.80 12.49 -26.62
C ILE A 851 -19.58 12.42 -27.54
N SER A 852 -19.81 12.22 -28.84
CA SER A 852 -18.74 12.11 -29.83
C SER A 852 -18.32 13.49 -30.32
N HIS A 853 -17.04 13.81 -30.18
CA HIS A 853 -16.43 15.06 -30.66
C HIS A 853 -15.80 14.91 -32.05
N GLY A 854 -15.86 13.71 -32.62
CA GLY A 854 -15.17 13.32 -33.85
C GLY A 854 -13.66 13.12 -33.67
N LYS A 855 -12.98 12.90 -34.80
CA LYS A 855 -11.52 12.79 -34.88
C LYS A 855 -10.88 14.17 -34.94
N ALA A 856 -9.71 14.31 -34.32
CA ALA A 856 -8.93 15.54 -34.23
C ALA A 856 -9.80 16.81 -33.98
N PRO A 857 -10.63 16.83 -32.92
CA PRO A 857 -11.50 17.95 -32.61
C PRO A 857 -10.70 19.25 -32.43
N GLN A 858 -11.34 20.39 -32.70
CA GLN A 858 -10.81 21.72 -32.44
C GLN A 858 -11.86 22.55 -31.71
N GLY A 859 -11.58 22.91 -30.45
CA GLY A 859 -12.46 23.78 -29.67
C GLY A 859 -13.87 23.22 -29.42
N ARG A 860 -14.04 21.88 -29.36
CA ARG A 860 -15.36 21.26 -29.12
C ARG A 860 -15.81 21.43 -27.67
N ALA A 861 -17.11 21.23 -27.43
CA ALA A 861 -17.73 21.46 -26.13
C ALA A 861 -18.89 20.50 -25.88
N TYR A 862 -19.16 20.21 -24.60
CA TYR A 862 -20.32 19.45 -24.15
C TYR A 862 -21.02 20.11 -22.96
N GLN A 863 -22.30 19.79 -22.77
CA GLN A 863 -23.05 20.08 -21.56
C GLN A 863 -24.03 18.95 -21.29
N TYR A 864 -24.05 18.43 -20.07
CA TYR A 864 -25.08 17.51 -19.61
C TYR A 864 -25.34 17.66 -18.11
N VAL A 865 -26.47 17.16 -17.64
CA VAL A 865 -26.87 17.18 -16.23
C VAL A 865 -27.21 15.78 -15.76
N ILE A 866 -26.71 15.40 -14.59
CA ILE A 866 -27.02 14.14 -13.92
C ILE A 866 -27.99 14.42 -12.76
N LEU A 867 -29.07 13.65 -12.67
CA LEU A 867 -30.02 13.60 -11.55
C LEU A 867 -30.10 12.15 -11.04
N PRO A 868 -29.31 11.77 -10.02
CA PRO A 868 -29.35 10.44 -9.43
C PRO A 868 -30.72 10.11 -8.82
N GLN A 869 -31.13 8.84 -8.91
CA GLN A 869 -32.35 8.31 -8.29
C GLN A 869 -33.61 9.15 -8.57
N THR A 870 -33.87 9.43 -9.85
CA THR A 870 -34.96 10.28 -10.32
C THR A 870 -36.07 9.46 -10.98
N SER A 871 -37.18 10.14 -11.32
CA SER A 871 -38.32 9.56 -12.05
C SER A 871 -38.53 10.27 -13.38
N LYS A 872 -39.34 9.65 -14.25
CA LYS A 872 -39.75 10.26 -15.53
C LYS A 872 -40.41 11.63 -15.31
N GLU A 873 -41.32 11.71 -14.35
CA GLU A 873 -42.08 12.92 -14.03
C GLU A 873 -41.14 14.03 -13.55
N THR A 874 -40.19 13.68 -12.67
CA THR A 874 -39.19 14.62 -12.14
C THR A 874 -38.28 15.14 -13.25
N MET A 875 -37.82 14.25 -14.14
CA MET A 875 -37.02 14.63 -15.30
C MET A 875 -37.78 15.54 -16.26
N GLU A 876 -39.03 15.21 -16.61
CA GLU A 876 -39.85 16.02 -17.50
C GLU A 876 -40.15 17.40 -16.90
N GLN A 877 -40.38 17.49 -15.58
CA GLN A 877 -40.54 18.76 -14.88
C GLN A 877 -39.26 19.60 -14.89
N PHE A 878 -38.11 18.97 -14.60
CA PHE A 878 -36.81 19.62 -14.65
C PHE A 878 -36.50 20.17 -16.04
N ILE A 879 -36.82 19.42 -17.11
CA ILE A 879 -36.53 19.85 -18.49
C ILE A 879 -37.44 21.00 -18.94
N LYS A 880 -38.72 20.99 -18.53
CA LYS A 880 -39.65 22.09 -18.80
C LYS A 880 -39.21 23.40 -18.13
N LYS A 881 -38.60 23.30 -16.95
CA LYS A 881 -38.11 24.45 -16.18
C LYS A 881 -36.77 24.12 -15.53
N PRO A 882 -35.65 24.16 -16.28
CA PRO A 882 -34.33 23.87 -15.73
C PRO A 882 -34.03 24.81 -14.56
N THR A 883 -33.68 24.23 -13.42
CA THR A 883 -33.41 24.98 -12.19
C THR A 883 -31.96 25.47 -12.10
N TYR A 884 -31.29 25.63 -13.24
CA TYR A 884 -29.92 26.13 -13.34
C TYR A 884 -29.75 27.01 -14.58
N LYS A 885 -28.70 27.82 -14.59
CA LYS A 885 -28.30 28.63 -15.74
C LYS A 885 -26.79 28.61 -15.91
N VAL A 886 -26.34 28.27 -17.11
CA VAL A 886 -24.93 28.47 -17.51
C VAL A 886 -24.76 29.95 -17.88
N LEU A 887 -23.91 30.66 -17.13
CA LEU A 887 -23.61 32.07 -17.34
C LEU A 887 -22.42 32.25 -18.29
N GLN A 888 -21.49 31.30 -18.27
CA GLN A 888 -20.31 31.27 -19.14
C GLN A 888 -19.79 29.84 -19.29
N GLN A 889 -19.39 29.45 -20.49
CA GLN A 889 -18.70 28.19 -20.78
C GLN A 889 -17.73 28.41 -21.95
N ASN A 890 -16.46 28.60 -21.65
CA ASN A 890 -15.39 28.80 -22.64
C ASN A 890 -14.02 28.54 -22.00
N SER A 891 -12.98 28.83 -22.78
CA SER A 891 -11.58 28.68 -22.35
C SER A 891 -11.19 29.46 -21.10
N LYS A 892 -11.96 30.45 -20.67
CA LYS A 892 -11.57 31.28 -19.52
C LYS A 892 -12.30 30.89 -18.25
N ALA A 893 -13.58 30.53 -18.36
CA ALA A 893 -14.36 30.14 -17.20
C ALA A 893 -15.57 29.26 -17.54
N HIS A 894 -15.92 28.42 -16.57
CA HIS A 894 -17.21 27.75 -16.49
C HIS A 894 -17.97 28.31 -15.27
N ILE A 895 -19.11 28.96 -15.51
CA ILE A 895 -19.88 29.65 -14.48
C ILE A 895 -21.33 29.19 -14.55
N VAL A 896 -21.85 28.66 -13.45
CA VAL A 896 -23.20 28.09 -13.34
C VAL A 896 -23.91 28.63 -12.12
N GLN A 897 -25.13 29.13 -12.31
CA GLN A 897 -26.03 29.51 -11.22
C GLN A 897 -27.07 28.41 -11.01
N ASP A 898 -27.19 27.93 -9.78
CA ASP A 898 -28.36 27.18 -9.32
C ASP A 898 -29.47 28.15 -8.91
N LEU A 899 -30.64 28.01 -9.52
CA LEU A 899 -31.79 28.88 -9.29
C LEU A 899 -32.57 28.48 -8.04
N ASN A 900 -32.42 27.24 -7.56
CA ASN A 900 -33.12 26.76 -6.37
C ASN A 900 -32.50 27.31 -5.08
N THR A 901 -31.18 27.27 -4.97
CA THR A 901 -30.45 27.77 -3.80
C THR A 901 -29.93 29.19 -3.97
N ASN A 902 -30.07 29.79 -5.15
CA ASN A 902 -29.42 31.06 -5.52
C ASN A 902 -27.89 31.02 -5.29
N THR A 903 -27.29 29.88 -5.65
CA THR A 903 -25.84 29.67 -5.53
C THR A 903 -25.20 29.79 -6.90
N THR A 904 -24.16 30.61 -7.04
CA THR A 904 -23.38 30.71 -8.28
C THR A 904 -21.99 30.11 -8.06
N SER A 905 -21.64 29.13 -8.89
CA SER A 905 -20.32 28.50 -8.94
C SER A 905 -19.51 29.08 -10.09
N TYR A 906 -18.29 29.48 -9.80
CA TYR A 906 -17.31 30.06 -10.73
C TYR A 906 -16.07 29.18 -10.75
N ILE A 907 -15.75 28.63 -11.91
CA ILE A 907 -14.50 27.93 -12.17
C ILE A 907 -13.73 28.78 -13.16
N LEU A 908 -12.72 29.49 -12.68
CA LEU A 908 -11.98 30.48 -13.43
C LEU A 908 -10.62 29.89 -13.80
N PHE A 909 -10.50 29.36 -15.01
CA PHE A 909 -9.29 28.69 -15.47
C PHE A 909 -8.14 29.67 -15.77
N GLU A 910 -8.48 30.93 -16.05
CA GLU A 910 -7.56 32.03 -16.29
C GLU A 910 -8.04 33.27 -15.50
N THR A 911 -7.18 34.29 -15.34
CA THR A 911 -7.63 35.61 -14.88
C THR A 911 -8.56 36.25 -15.92
N LEU A 912 -9.74 36.72 -15.51
CA LEU A 912 -10.70 37.36 -16.40
C LEU A 912 -10.71 38.89 -16.22
N GLU A 913 -10.69 39.60 -17.35
CA GLU A 913 -10.91 41.06 -17.36
C GLU A 913 -12.36 41.42 -17.06
N VAL A 914 -13.31 40.62 -17.56
CA VAL A 914 -14.75 40.85 -17.40
C VAL A 914 -15.44 39.56 -16.97
N LEU A 915 -16.14 39.62 -15.84
CA LEU A 915 -17.02 38.55 -15.35
C LEU A 915 -18.48 38.83 -15.74
N PRO A 916 -19.33 37.78 -15.86
CA PRO A 916 -20.77 37.97 -16.01
C PRO A 916 -21.35 38.84 -14.89
N LYS A 917 -22.42 39.58 -15.19
CA LYS A 917 -23.08 40.47 -14.23
C LYS A 917 -23.51 39.69 -12.98
N GLY A 918 -22.97 40.07 -11.82
CA GLY A 918 -23.27 39.43 -10.53
C GLY A 918 -22.67 40.21 -9.36
N LEU A 919 -22.52 39.52 -8.22
CA LEU A 919 -21.87 40.07 -7.03
C LEU A 919 -20.35 40.24 -7.23
N ILE A 920 -19.69 39.26 -7.85
CA ILE A 920 -18.24 39.31 -8.12
C ILE A 920 -18.00 40.22 -9.32
N GLN A 921 -17.15 41.23 -9.15
CA GLN A 921 -16.74 42.16 -10.21
C GLN A 921 -15.40 41.77 -10.83
N HIS A 922 -14.46 41.29 -10.01
CA HIS A 922 -13.10 40.94 -10.46
C HIS A 922 -12.47 39.89 -9.54
N VAL A 923 -11.65 39.03 -10.12
CA VAL A 923 -10.76 38.10 -9.43
C VAL A 923 -9.39 38.19 -10.10
N ASP A 924 -8.32 38.31 -9.32
CA ASP A 924 -6.98 38.63 -9.84
C ASP A 924 -6.19 37.43 -10.38
N THR A 925 -6.60 36.21 -10.06
CA THR A 925 -5.94 34.96 -10.48
C THR A 925 -6.94 33.85 -10.79
N ALA A 926 -6.48 32.81 -11.49
CA ALA A 926 -7.25 31.60 -11.71
C ALA A 926 -7.58 30.92 -10.37
N CYS A 927 -8.86 30.64 -10.13
CA CYS A 927 -9.32 30.02 -8.89
C CYS A 927 -10.73 29.40 -9.02
N LEU A 928 -11.24 28.88 -7.91
CA LEU A 928 -12.61 28.41 -7.74
C LEU A 928 -13.33 29.34 -6.77
N VAL A 929 -14.55 29.77 -7.09
CA VAL A 929 -15.38 30.59 -6.19
C VAL A 929 -16.81 30.07 -6.17
N MET A 930 -17.44 30.06 -4.99
CA MET A 930 -18.88 29.86 -4.86
C MET A 930 -19.51 31.00 -4.06
N VAL A 931 -20.67 31.45 -4.51
CA VAL A 931 -21.45 32.53 -3.90
C VAL A 931 -22.85 32.02 -3.62
N HIS A 932 -23.21 31.84 -2.34
CA HIS A 932 -24.56 31.45 -1.92
C HIS A 932 -25.27 32.66 -1.32
N GLU A 933 -26.22 33.22 -2.06
CA GLU A 933 -26.98 34.40 -1.65
C GLU A 933 -28.20 34.00 -0.81
N LEU A 934 -28.05 34.03 0.52
CA LEU A 934 -29.12 33.74 1.50
C LEU A 934 -30.27 34.75 1.47
N GLY A 935 -30.03 35.93 0.91
CA GLY A 935 -31.01 37.01 0.72
C GLY A 935 -30.35 38.30 0.26
N LYS A 936 -31.07 39.42 0.29
CA LYS A 936 -30.55 40.72 -0.21
C LYS A 936 -29.42 41.33 0.62
N LYS A 937 -29.20 40.84 1.84
CA LYS A 937 -28.26 41.42 2.83
C LYS A 937 -27.21 40.43 3.32
N GLU A 938 -27.37 39.14 3.05
CA GLU A 938 -26.47 38.09 3.55
C GLU A 938 -26.03 37.18 2.41
N THR A 939 -24.75 36.82 2.41
CA THR A 939 -24.15 35.96 1.38
C THR A 939 -23.02 35.15 1.99
N ILE A 940 -22.84 33.90 1.55
CA ILE A 940 -21.66 33.11 1.87
C ILE A 940 -20.76 33.09 0.64
N LEU A 941 -19.53 33.54 0.81
CA LEU A 941 -18.49 33.51 -0.21
C LEU A 941 -17.47 32.46 0.17
N THR A 942 -17.22 31.52 -0.74
CA THR A 942 -16.20 30.48 -0.58
C THR A 942 -15.20 30.57 -1.71
N VAL A 943 -13.91 30.54 -1.40
CA VAL A 943 -12.80 30.63 -2.37
C VAL A 943 -11.84 29.46 -2.15
N SER A 944 -11.37 28.86 -3.24
CA SER A 944 -10.30 27.87 -3.24
C SER A 944 -9.36 28.14 -4.42
N ASN A 945 -8.07 27.86 -4.25
CA ASN A 945 -7.14 27.79 -5.37
C ASN A 945 -6.71 26.32 -5.56
N PRO A 946 -7.03 25.67 -6.69
CA PRO A 946 -6.71 24.26 -6.89
C PRO A 946 -5.21 23.99 -7.11
N ASP A 947 -4.38 25.02 -7.35
CA ASP A 947 -2.93 24.86 -7.40
C ASP A 947 -2.36 24.61 -6.00
N LEU A 948 -1.92 23.36 -5.76
CA LEU A 948 -1.25 22.98 -4.50
C LEU A 948 0.06 23.69 -4.23
N ALA A 949 0.66 24.32 -5.23
CA ALA A 949 1.80 25.20 -5.02
C ALA A 949 3.05 24.53 -4.43
N LEU A 950 3.29 23.24 -4.69
CA LEU A 950 4.49 22.55 -4.18
C LEU A 950 5.77 23.16 -4.75
N TYR A 951 5.66 23.79 -5.93
CA TYR A 951 6.67 24.69 -6.49
C TYR A 951 5.99 25.85 -7.23
N ARG A 952 6.73 26.94 -7.47
CA ARG A 952 6.29 28.12 -8.21
C ARG A 952 6.96 28.18 -9.58
N GLY A 953 6.30 28.84 -10.54
CA GLY A 953 6.81 29.03 -11.89
C GLY A 953 6.31 27.98 -12.88
N ALA A 954 7.02 27.89 -14.01
CA ALA A 954 6.71 26.99 -15.11
C ALA A 954 6.71 25.52 -14.64
N PRO A 955 5.95 24.63 -15.32
CA PRO A 955 5.99 23.20 -15.05
C PRO A 955 7.44 22.69 -15.09
N ASP A 956 7.85 21.93 -14.08
CA ASP A 956 9.16 21.29 -14.09
C ASP A 956 9.10 20.16 -15.14
N GLU A 957 9.46 20.48 -16.38
CA GLU A 957 9.45 19.54 -17.50
C GLU A 957 10.81 19.45 -18.18
N LYS A 958 11.11 18.25 -18.69
CA LYS A 958 12.23 18.05 -19.62
C LYS A 958 11.64 17.70 -20.97
N LEU A 959 12.08 18.44 -21.98
CA LEU A 959 11.62 18.24 -23.35
C LEU A 959 12.66 17.44 -24.13
N ASP A 960 12.21 16.58 -25.04
CA ASP A 960 13.05 15.93 -26.03
C ASP A 960 13.43 16.90 -27.18
N ALA A 961 14.16 16.40 -28.17
CA ALA A 961 14.60 17.20 -29.31
C ALA A 961 13.43 17.70 -30.19
N GLN A 962 12.23 17.13 -30.03
CA GLN A 962 11.01 17.49 -30.74
C GLN A 962 10.08 18.37 -29.88
N GLY A 963 10.51 18.74 -28.67
CA GLY A 963 9.72 19.58 -27.76
C GLY A 963 8.66 18.83 -26.96
N LYS A 964 8.67 17.50 -26.92
CA LYS A 964 7.73 16.68 -26.14
C LYS A 964 8.23 16.42 -24.74
N ARG A 965 7.32 16.35 -23.76
CA ARG A 965 7.65 15.98 -22.38
C ARG A 965 8.19 14.56 -22.29
N ILE A 966 9.33 14.43 -21.63
CA ILE A 966 9.95 13.16 -21.30
C ILE A 966 9.34 12.63 -20.01
N GLU A 967 8.89 11.38 -20.02
CA GLU A 967 8.44 10.70 -18.80
C GLU A 967 9.54 10.67 -17.74
N ARG A 968 9.21 11.12 -16.53
CA ARG A 968 10.08 11.07 -15.36
C ARG A 968 9.28 10.62 -14.16
N SER A 969 9.80 9.70 -13.37
CA SER A 969 9.09 9.21 -12.18
C SER A 969 8.83 10.34 -11.19
N ILE A 970 7.71 10.29 -10.47
CA ILE A 970 7.40 11.26 -9.41
C ILE A 970 8.44 11.23 -8.27
N TYR A 971 9.12 10.10 -8.08
CA TYR A 971 10.16 9.95 -7.07
C TYR A 971 11.44 10.73 -7.41
N SER A 972 11.67 11.04 -8.69
CA SER A 972 12.83 11.82 -9.14
C SER A 972 12.70 13.32 -8.88
N ARG A 973 11.54 13.80 -8.39
CA ARG A 973 11.23 15.24 -8.34
C ARG A 973 11.65 15.81 -6.98
N PRO A 974 12.46 16.87 -6.94
CA PRO A 974 13.01 17.39 -5.69
C PRO A 974 11.98 18.08 -4.80
N TRP A 975 10.80 18.37 -5.34
CA TRP A 975 9.74 19.14 -4.68
C TRP A 975 8.65 18.28 -4.05
N ILE A 976 8.71 16.94 -4.13
CA ILE A 976 7.65 16.06 -3.58
C ILE A 976 7.46 16.23 -2.07
N SER A 977 8.48 16.68 -1.33
CA SER A 977 8.42 16.94 0.11
C SER A 977 8.10 18.39 0.47
N ASN A 978 7.92 19.26 -0.52
CA ASN A 978 7.66 20.67 -0.26
C ASN A 978 6.28 20.87 0.38
N LYS A 979 6.20 21.82 1.31
CA LYS A 979 4.93 22.31 1.82
C LYS A 979 4.14 22.99 0.69
N SER A 980 2.82 22.87 0.72
CA SER A 980 1.96 23.74 -0.10
C SER A 980 2.27 25.20 0.26
N GLN A 981 2.57 26.01 -0.76
CA GLN A 981 2.83 27.44 -0.56
C GLN A 981 1.54 28.24 -0.68
N GLU A 982 1.43 29.30 0.10
CA GLU A 982 0.27 30.20 0.07
C GLU A 982 0.14 30.91 -1.30
N ILE A 983 -1.08 30.97 -1.82
CA ILE A 983 -1.48 31.75 -2.99
C ILE A 983 -2.50 32.80 -2.54
N PRO A 984 -2.16 34.10 -2.60
CA PRO A 984 -3.16 35.14 -2.38
C PRO A 984 -4.14 35.17 -3.55
N VAL A 985 -5.44 35.17 -3.24
CA VAL A 985 -6.53 35.32 -4.21
C VAL A 985 -7.38 36.53 -3.81
N ARG A 986 -7.43 37.55 -4.67
CA ARG A 986 -8.22 38.76 -4.40
C ARG A 986 -9.53 38.72 -5.14
N VAL A 987 -10.63 38.88 -4.40
CA VAL A 987 -11.98 38.91 -4.93
C VAL A 987 -12.60 40.28 -4.66
N THR A 988 -12.96 40.99 -5.73
CA THR A 988 -13.65 42.27 -5.66
C THR A 988 -15.15 42.07 -5.80
N LEU A 989 -15.90 42.46 -4.78
CA LEU A 989 -17.34 42.33 -4.68
C LEU A 989 -18.02 43.67 -4.91
N LYS A 990 -19.18 43.66 -5.56
CA LYS A 990 -20.02 44.84 -5.72
C LYS A 990 -20.69 45.23 -4.40
N GLY A 991 -20.52 46.48 -4.02
CA GLY A 991 -21.11 47.10 -2.83
C GLY A 991 -20.20 47.03 -1.59
N LYS A 992 -20.67 47.67 -0.52
CA LYS A 992 -20.05 47.61 0.80
C LYS A 992 -20.50 46.34 1.53
N TRP A 993 -19.55 45.60 2.11
CA TRP A 993 -19.82 44.38 2.87
C TRP A 993 -18.97 44.34 4.14
N ASN A 994 -19.57 43.94 5.25
CA ASN A 994 -18.87 43.47 6.44
C ASN A 994 -18.66 41.95 6.31
N ILE A 995 -17.56 41.44 6.85
CA ILE A 995 -17.20 40.02 6.78
C ILE A 995 -17.12 39.40 8.19
N SER A 996 -17.49 38.13 8.31
CA SER A 996 -17.17 37.34 9.51
C SER A 996 -15.65 37.14 9.63
N GLU A 997 -15.16 36.99 10.85
CA GLU A 997 -13.74 36.66 11.09
C GLU A 997 -13.38 35.32 10.45
N ASN A 998 -12.30 35.31 9.68
CA ASN A 998 -11.64 34.11 9.18
C ASN A 998 -10.14 34.43 9.04
N PRO A 999 -9.23 33.71 9.72
CA PRO A 999 -7.78 33.99 9.67
C PRO A 999 -7.19 33.96 8.25
N ALA A 1000 -7.81 33.23 7.32
CA ALA A 1000 -7.36 33.13 5.94
C ALA A 1000 -7.91 34.25 5.04
N CYS A 1001 -8.74 35.17 5.54
CA CYS A 1001 -9.36 36.23 4.74
C CYS A 1001 -9.20 37.61 5.40
N LYS A 1002 -8.83 38.62 4.60
CA LYS A 1002 -8.72 40.01 5.06
C LYS A 1002 -9.37 40.99 4.08
N VAL A 1003 -9.91 42.08 4.59
CA VAL A 1003 -10.42 43.19 3.78
C VAL A 1003 -9.25 44.06 3.32
N ILE A 1004 -9.04 44.15 2.01
CA ILE A 1004 -8.01 45.00 1.39
C ILE A 1004 -8.51 46.42 1.17
N SER A 1005 -9.74 46.55 0.69
CA SER A 1005 -10.38 47.84 0.47
C SER A 1005 -11.90 47.71 0.60
N CYS A 1006 -12.56 48.76 1.06
CA CYS A 1006 -14.01 48.79 1.20
C CYS A 1006 -14.52 50.22 1.05
N ASP A 1007 -15.36 50.45 0.05
CA ASP A 1007 -16.05 51.72 -0.17
C ASP A 1007 -17.55 51.50 -0.48
N LYS A 1008 -18.26 52.56 -0.87
CA LYS A 1008 -19.71 52.48 -1.17
C LYS A 1008 -20.02 51.62 -2.40
N LYS A 1009 -19.07 51.46 -3.32
CA LYS A 1009 -19.22 50.78 -4.61
C LYS A 1009 -18.67 49.36 -4.60
N ALA A 1010 -17.61 49.07 -3.85
CA ALA A 1010 -16.95 47.77 -3.86
C ALA A 1010 -16.29 47.41 -2.53
N THR A 1011 -16.10 46.10 -2.32
CA THR A 1011 -15.31 45.52 -1.22
C THR A 1011 -14.35 44.49 -1.80
N THR A 1012 -13.05 44.65 -1.57
CA THR A 1012 -12.01 43.71 -2.02
C THR A 1012 -11.52 42.88 -0.84
N LEU A 1013 -11.58 41.56 -0.99
CA LEU A 1013 -11.11 40.59 -0.01
C LEU A 1013 -9.89 39.86 -0.57
N GLU A 1014 -8.89 39.59 0.27
CA GLU A 1014 -7.77 38.71 -0.06
C GLU A 1014 -7.86 37.44 0.78
N PHE A 1015 -7.93 36.30 0.10
CA PHE A 1015 -7.86 34.98 0.68
C PHE A 1015 -6.45 34.44 0.56
N THR A 1016 -5.88 33.97 1.67
CA THR A 1016 -4.57 33.29 1.68
C THR A 1016 -4.81 31.80 1.46
N CYS A 1017 -4.92 31.39 0.19
CA CYS A 1017 -5.25 30.01 -0.17
C CYS A 1017 -4.04 29.09 -0.02
N LYS A 1018 -4.24 27.90 0.54
CA LYS A 1018 -3.22 26.86 0.71
C LYS A 1018 -3.88 25.48 0.66
N ASP A 1019 -3.11 24.44 0.35
CA ASP A 1019 -3.53 23.03 0.42
C ASP A 1019 -4.72 22.68 -0.50
N ALA A 1020 -5.00 23.55 -1.48
CA ALA A 1020 -6.23 23.52 -2.29
C ALA A 1020 -7.53 23.43 -1.45
N ALA A 1021 -7.49 23.98 -0.23
CA ALA A 1021 -8.60 24.01 0.69
C ALA A 1021 -9.64 25.08 0.34
N SER A 1022 -10.87 24.87 0.81
CA SER A 1022 -11.95 25.87 0.75
C SER A 1022 -11.89 26.83 1.94
N PHE A 1023 -11.92 28.13 1.67
CA PHE A 1023 -12.01 29.17 2.69
C PHE A 1023 -13.32 29.94 2.53
N GLU A 1024 -14.12 30.04 3.59
CA GLU A 1024 -15.45 30.65 3.57
C GLU A 1024 -15.58 31.84 4.52
N VAL A 1025 -16.35 32.85 4.10
CA VAL A 1025 -16.75 33.98 4.93
C VAL A 1025 -18.22 34.30 4.74
N LYS A 1026 -18.90 34.68 5.82
CA LYS A 1026 -20.23 35.29 5.76
C LYS A 1026 -20.10 36.78 5.50
N LEU A 1027 -20.78 37.26 4.48
CA LEU A 1027 -20.88 38.66 4.08
C LEU A 1027 -22.21 39.23 4.57
N THR A 1028 -22.18 40.42 5.17
CA THR A 1028 -23.37 41.19 5.57
C THR A 1028 -23.32 42.62 5.04
N LYS A 1029 -24.40 43.07 4.41
CA LYS A 1029 -24.45 44.35 3.68
C LYS A 1029 -24.59 45.58 4.56
#